data_AF-A0A2D5AFK1-F1
#
_entry.id   AF-A0A2D5AFK1-F1
#
_cell.length_a   1.000
_cell.length_b   1.000
_cell.length_c   1.000
_cell.angle_alpha   90.00
_cell.angle_beta   90.00
_cell.angle_gamma   90.00
#
_symmetry.space_group_name_H-M   'P 1'
#
loop_
_entity.id
_entity.type
_entity.pdbx_description
1 polymer ?
#
loop_
_entity_poly.entity_id
_entity_poly.type
_entity_poly.pdbx_seq_one_letter_code
_entity_poly.pdbx_strand_id
1 'polypeptide(L)'
;MMRWNLLTLGLLLTSMSYGQNVCGPKALQAHDATPQNHPSHFELSDFGLQGTGEASHTSVGTPHWYSAAPGPRSAILNLEFGPLFPEEAKPAVERAVDIWSQSIETVIPVNVLAIWDSLSPSILGQGGPYEVVHDFDGAQEANRQYPIALANQLAGEDLNPAAPDMVIKIAKDPSWYVGLDGQVPDTLYDMVTVALHEMGHGLGFIGSANHNGNSGFLGFQGIPFIFDQFVEESDQTSVLDYISGTVTLGNVLESDALYWGGENGEEALDFGRPRLYAPTNWAPGASFSHLRENSYPNGDANSLMTPFLNTAESIHTPGPVALGMMQDMGWNLPPVLCSLLDVVTSTQTACNPLTNTYTQVLQVTYENAPETGNLVVNGVSFPITGSPQTVSLTNLTSDGAPVDVNVSFSENLDCSLTAPALFTAPESCCVLLRLAEVNPEAKTVTVRNVADCEGGLSGQVIKSGGAQAFLTDLLPPGVTLAADATLTISWPDWPDNAAGGDLTLHDQVGAYDDYVQWGTPGNVGQVLANIYNLWTPNTYLVGLPPYTYEGDPYANPAEQGVEYWSAVPFPCAILDMTVGATSECNPLGNVFTQELEFAFQSPPPAGDVILVQDSMVVYDGANPWSVVMTLPATGEAVDITATVMGDPACTATYVAEVMAPEGCGCPTDLNNGGFVDVTDLLLFLTDYGCMSGCTADFNGDDIVNVNDLLIFLTSYGDSCN
;
A
#
# COMPACT_ATOMS: atom_id res chain seq x y z
N MET A 1 -45.15 1.01 -28.71
CA MET A 1 -44.71 -0.35 -29.05
C MET A 1 -44.10 -0.31 -30.45
N MET A 2 -42.91 -0.90 -30.63
CA MET A 2 -41.99 -0.77 -31.80
C MET A 2 -41.24 0.58 -31.94
N ARG A 3 -40.34 0.88 -30.98
CA ARG A 3 -39.22 1.83 -31.16
C ARG A 3 -37.93 1.38 -30.44
N TRP A 4 -37.80 0.09 -30.11
CA TRP A 4 -36.76 -0.44 -29.21
C TRP A 4 -35.96 -1.62 -29.81
N ASN A 5 -35.81 -1.68 -31.14
CA ASN A 5 -35.08 -2.79 -31.81
C ASN A 5 -34.12 -2.32 -32.94
N LEU A 6 -33.76 -1.04 -33.04
CA LEU A 6 -32.77 -0.54 -34.02
C LEU A 6 -31.44 -0.11 -33.40
N LEU A 7 -31.39 0.20 -32.10
CA LEU A 7 -30.15 0.52 -31.38
C LEU A 7 -29.26 -0.70 -31.12
N THR A 8 -29.83 -1.91 -31.05
CA THR A 8 -29.08 -3.16 -30.77
C THR A 8 -28.66 -3.95 -32.00
N LEU A 9 -29.01 -3.49 -33.21
CA LEU A 9 -28.59 -4.14 -34.48
C LEU A 9 -27.58 -3.29 -35.28
N GLY A 10 -27.45 -1.99 -34.99
CA GLY A 10 -26.41 -1.12 -35.58
C GLY A 10 -25.03 -1.31 -34.96
N LEU A 11 -24.95 -1.72 -33.68
CA LEU A 11 -23.70 -1.97 -32.94
C LEU A 11 -22.99 -3.28 -33.30
N LEU A 12 -23.59 -4.13 -34.15
CA LEU A 12 -23.02 -5.42 -34.57
C LEU A 12 -22.63 -5.45 -36.06
N LEU A 13 -22.75 -4.33 -36.78
CA LEU A 13 -22.43 -4.23 -38.21
C LEU A 13 -21.52 -3.04 -38.55
N THR A 14 -20.95 -2.34 -37.56
CA THR A 14 -19.72 -1.58 -37.79
C THR A 14 -18.64 -2.59 -38.14
N SER A 15 -18.41 -2.78 -39.44
CA SER A 15 -17.22 -3.48 -39.91
C SER A 15 -16.03 -2.77 -39.29
N MET A 16 -15.42 -3.43 -38.31
CA MET A 16 -14.12 -3.08 -37.76
C MET A 16 -13.14 -2.96 -38.93
N SER A 17 -12.99 -1.74 -39.44
CA SER A 17 -12.02 -1.39 -40.46
C SER A 17 -10.72 -1.07 -39.75
N TYR A 18 -9.80 -2.03 -39.82
CA TYR A 18 -8.42 -1.88 -39.40
C TYR A 18 -7.80 -0.64 -40.06
N GLY A 19 -7.38 0.31 -39.23
CA GLY A 19 -6.65 1.50 -39.67
C GLY A 19 -5.35 1.12 -40.38
N GLN A 20 -5.17 1.73 -41.56
CA GLN A 20 -3.91 2.13 -42.18
C GLN A 20 -2.74 1.15 -42.03
N ASN A 21 -2.86 0.00 -42.71
CA ASN A 21 -1.79 -0.59 -43.51
C ASN A 21 -2.43 -1.72 -44.34
N VAL A 22 -2.37 -1.62 -45.66
CA VAL A 22 -2.78 -2.64 -46.65
C VAL A 22 -4.27 -2.62 -47.08
N CYS A 23 -4.70 -1.62 -47.86
CA CYS A 23 -5.34 -1.78 -49.19
C CYS A 23 -5.69 -0.43 -49.86
N GLY A 24 -5.13 -0.24 -51.06
CA GLY A 24 -5.34 0.81 -52.06
C GLY A 24 -4.35 0.55 -53.22
N PRO A 25 -4.75 0.03 -54.41
CA PRO A 25 -3.83 -0.59 -55.37
C PRO A 25 -3.07 0.38 -56.29
N LYS A 26 -1.87 -0.02 -56.71
CA LYS A 26 -0.99 0.63 -57.72
C LYS A 26 -1.56 0.69 -59.16
N ALA A 27 -2.88 0.60 -59.36
CA ALA A 27 -3.50 0.52 -60.68
C ALA A 27 -4.85 1.24 -60.76
N LEU A 28 -4.85 2.57 -60.86
CA LEU A 28 -5.83 3.31 -61.66
C LEU A 28 -5.18 4.42 -62.50
N GLN A 29 -3.89 4.24 -62.83
CA GLN A 29 -3.32 4.75 -64.07
C GLN A 29 -3.97 4.04 -65.26
N ALA A 30 -5.13 4.53 -65.72
CA ALA A 30 -5.56 4.58 -67.12
C ALA A 30 -7.04 4.98 -67.21
N HIS A 31 -7.34 6.25 -67.43
CA HIS A 31 -8.19 6.70 -68.54
C HIS A 31 -8.07 8.21 -68.73
N ASP A 32 -7.92 8.60 -69.99
CA ASP A 32 -7.61 9.92 -70.50
C ASP A 32 -8.89 10.66 -70.94
N ALA A 33 -8.81 11.99 -70.87
CA ALA A 33 -9.53 12.99 -71.67
C ALA A 33 -11.07 13.14 -71.57
N THR A 34 -11.53 14.12 -70.79
CA THR A 34 -12.19 15.39 -71.20
C THR A 34 -13.13 15.87 -70.08
N PRO A 35 -13.03 17.12 -69.58
CA PRO A 35 -14.06 17.66 -68.70
C PRO A 35 -15.31 17.91 -69.55
N GLN A 36 -16.38 17.15 -69.32
CA GLN A 36 -17.71 17.65 -69.65
C GLN A 36 -18.05 18.72 -68.61
N ASN A 37 -18.32 19.93 -69.08
CA ASN A 37 -18.82 21.04 -68.29
C ASN A 37 -20.04 20.62 -67.47
N HIS A 38 -19.85 20.35 -66.18
CA HIS A 38 -20.87 20.54 -65.16
C HIS A 38 -20.59 21.90 -64.48
N PRO A 39 -21.55 22.85 -64.48
CA PRO A 39 -21.31 24.22 -64.04
C PRO A 39 -21.35 24.39 -62.50
N SER A 40 -21.04 23.34 -61.73
CA SER A 40 -21.16 23.30 -60.26
C SER A 40 -19.83 23.28 -59.51
N HIS A 41 -18.70 23.47 -60.19
CA HIS A 41 -17.40 23.54 -59.49
C HIS A 41 -17.31 24.84 -58.67
N PHE A 42 -17.27 24.71 -57.35
CA PHE A 42 -17.16 25.83 -56.42
C PHE A 42 -15.69 26.29 -56.37
N GLU A 43 -15.25 27.07 -57.37
CA GLU A 43 -13.94 27.72 -57.29
C GLU A 43 -14.00 28.95 -56.37
N LEU A 44 -13.53 28.75 -55.15
CA LEU A 44 -13.09 29.83 -54.29
C LEU A 44 -11.83 30.44 -54.93
N SER A 45 -11.92 31.57 -55.62
CA SER A 45 -10.74 32.36 -55.99
C SER A 45 -10.65 33.56 -55.05
N ASP A 46 -9.52 33.73 -54.36
CA ASP A 46 -9.19 34.82 -53.41
C ASP A 46 -9.76 34.75 -51.98
N PHE A 47 -10.12 33.57 -51.47
CA PHE A 47 -10.72 33.38 -50.13
C PHE A 47 -10.00 32.31 -49.31
N GLY A 48 -9.67 32.57 -48.03
CA GLY A 48 -9.02 31.58 -47.16
C GLY A 48 -8.38 32.20 -45.91
N LEU A 49 -7.78 31.36 -45.07
CA LEU A 49 -7.17 31.77 -43.79
C LEU A 49 -6.05 32.79 -43.99
N GLN A 50 -6.14 33.93 -43.30
CA GLN A 50 -5.20 35.04 -43.46
C GLN A 50 -4.10 35.03 -42.37
N GLY A 51 -2.84 35.07 -42.80
CA GLY A 51 -1.69 35.22 -41.93
C GLY A 51 -1.46 36.69 -41.56
N THR A 52 -1.40 37.01 -40.27
CA THR A 52 -1.22 38.39 -39.78
C THR A 52 0.23 38.88 -39.88
N GLY A 53 1.19 37.97 -39.79
CA GLY A 53 2.63 38.26 -39.71
C GLY A 53 3.12 38.70 -38.33
N GLU A 54 2.20 38.81 -37.35
CA GLU A 54 2.52 39.14 -35.96
C GLU A 54 2.68 37.85 -35.15
N ALA A 55 3.58 37.84 -34.16
CA ALA A 55 3.80 36.67 -33.32
C ALA A 55 2.87 36.66 -32.09
N SER A 56 2.17 35.56 -31.82
CA SER A 56 1.26 35.45 -30.66
C SER A 56 1.80 34.63 -29.48
N HIS A 57 2.64 33.61 -29.73
CA HIS A 57 3.13 32.67 -28.72
C HIS A 57 2.02 31.93 -27.96
N THR A 58 0.96 31.56 -28.67
CA THR A 58 -0.17 30.81 -28.10
C THR A 58 -0.21 29.40 -28.65
N SER A 59 -0.65 28.46 -27.82
CA SER A 59 -0.79 27.06 -28.21
C SER A 59 -2.02 26.45 -27.55
N VAL A 60 -2.91 25.91 -28.37
CA VAL A 60 -4.05 25.10 -27.97
C VAL A 60 -3.77 23.69 -28.44
N GLY A 61 -3.57 22.78 -27.49
CA GLY A 61 -3.24 21.38 -27.77
C GLY A 61 -4.39 20.60 -28.40
N THR A 62 -4.12 19.33 -28.70
CA THR A 62 -5.18 18.42 -29.16
C THR A 62 -6.25 18.21 -28.10
N PRO A 63 -7.50 17.91 -28.52
CA PRO A 63 -8.57 17.55 -27.59
C PRO A 63 -8.15 16.43 -26.65
N HIS A 64 -8.67 16.42 -25.42
CA HIS A 64 -8.31 15.39 -24.43
C HIS A 64 -8.70 13.95 -24.89
N TRP A 65 -9.68 13.82 -25.80
CA TRP A 65 -10.11 12.55 -26.37
C TRP A 65 -9.28 12.12 -27.59
N TYR A 66 -8.40 12.96 -28.11
CA TYR A 66 -7.55 12.64 -29.24
C TYR A 66 -6.49 11.60 -28.87
N SER A 67 -6.38 10.53 -29.66
CA SER A 67 -5.35 9.52 -29.53
C SER A 67 -4.42 9.50 -30.75
N ALA A 68 -3.14 9.83 -30.51
CA ALA A 68 -2.08 9.70 -31.52
C ALA A 68 -1.69 8.23 -31.78
N ALA A 69 -2.13 7.29 -30.92
CA ALA A 69 -1.83 5.88 -31.11
C ALA A 69 -2.63 5.30 -32.29
N PRO A 70 -2.05 4.35 -33.05
CA PRO A 70 -2.79 3.63 -34.07
C PRO A 70 -4.01 2.93 -33.46
N GLY A 71 -5.17 3.10 -34.08
CA GLY A 71 -6.42 2.54 -33.58
C GLY A 71 -7.59 2.82 -34.52
N PRO A 72 -8.78 2.29 -34.20
CA PRO A 72 -9.99 2.64 -34.93
C PRO A 72 -10.26 4.14 -34.82
N ARG A 73 -10.86 4.69 -35.87
CA ARG A 73 -11.31 6.09 -35.97
C ARG A 73 -12.82 6.10 -36.18
N SER A 74 -13.50 7.12 -35.65
CA SER A 74 -14.96 7.28 -35.79
C SER A 74 -15.36 7.66 -37.22
N ALA A 75 -14.41 8.18 -38.00
CA ALA A 75 -14.58 8.55 -39.39
C ALA A 75 -13.41 8.04 -40.26
N ILE A 76 -13.70 7.78 -41.54
CA ILE A 76 -12.70 7.42 -42.56
C ILE A 76 -12.48 8.64 -43.45
N LEU A 77 -11.33 9.30 -43.31
CA LEU A 77 -10.91 10.38 -44.20
C LEU A 77 -9.73 9.90 -45.05
N ASN A 78 -9.93 9.81 -46.36
CA ASN A 78 -8.91 9.39 -47.32
C ASN A 78 -8.19 10.63 -47.84
N LEU A 79 -6.89 10.76 -47.56
CA LEU A 79 -6.09 11.89 -47.99
C LEU A 79 -5.29 11.57 -49.27
N GLU A 80 -5.50 12.37 -50.30
CA GLU A 80 -4.68 12.39 -51.52
C GLU A 80 -3.87 13.68 -51.58
N PHE A 81 -2.56 13.54 -51.84
CA PHE A 81 -1.68 14.69 -52.05
C PHE A 81 -1.46 14.94 -53.54
N GLY A 82 -1.64 16.19 -53.95
CA GLY A 82 -1.28 16.65 -55.28
C GLY A 82 0.23 16.45 -55.58
N PRO A 83 0.62 16.37 -56.85
CA PRO A 83 1.97 15.96 -57.25
C PRO A 83 3.09 16.91 -56.83
N LEU A 84 2.75 18.14 -56.39
CA LEU A 84 3.70 19.17 -55.95
C LEU A 84 3.77 19.29 -54.41
N PHE A 85 3.05 18.46 -53.66
CA PHE A 85 3.02 18.56 -52.20
C PHE A 85 4.35 18.08 -51.58
N PRO A 86 5.04 18.89 -50.76
CA PRO A 86 6.32 18.51 -50.16
C PRO A 86 6.19 17.34 -49.19
N GLU A 87 7.09 16.36 -49.26
CA GLU A 87 7.07 15.16 -48.40
C GLU A 87 7.19 15.51 -46.91
N GLU A 88 8.00 16.53 -46.58
CA GLU A 88 8.22 17.00 -45.21
C GLU A 88 6.98 17.66 -44.58
N ALA A 89 6.03 18.14 -45.40
CA ALA A 89 4.81 18.80 -44.93
C ALA A 89 3.63 17.84 -44.77
N LYS A 90 3.66 16.67 -45.42
CA LYS A 90 2.57 15.68 -45.38
C LYS A 90 2.17 15.26 -43.96
N PRO A 91 3.11 14.98 -43.02
CA PRO A 91 2.73 14.56 -41.68
C PRO A 91 1.87 15.57 -40.92
N ALA A 92 2.02 16.87 -41.19
CA ALA A 92 1.21 17.91 -40.57
C ALA A 92 -0.24 17.90 -41.09
N VAL A 93 -0.43 17.67 -42.38
CA VAL A 93 -1.77 17.52 -42.99
C VAL A 93 -2.41 16.21 -42.57
N GLU A 94 -1.63 15.13 -42.50
CA GLU A 94 -2.08 13.83 -41.98
C GLU A 94 -2.52 13.96 -40.51
N ARG A 95 -1.84 14.78 -39.69
CA ARG A 95 -2.28 15.07 -38.32
C ARG A 95 -3.63 15.77 -38.29
N ALA A 96 -3.89 16.73 -39.18
CA ALA A 96 -5.19 17.38 -39.28
C ALA A 96 -6.31 16.40 -39.67
N VAL A 97 -6.03 15.51 -40.64
CA VAL A 97 -6.94 14.40 -41.00
C VAL A 97 -7.22 13.49 -39.81
N ASP A 98 -6.18 13.13 -39.05
CA ASP A 98 -6.31 12.25 -37.89
C ASP A 98 -7.16 12.87 -36.78
N ILE A 99 -7.06 14.19 -36.55
CA ILE A 99 -7.90 14.92 -35.60
C ILE A 99 -9.37 14.90 -36.09
N TRP A 100 -9.65 15.28 -37.33
CA TRP A 100 -11.02 15.26 -37.86
C TRP A 100 -11.61 13.83 -37.88
N SER A 101 -10.81 12.81 -38.17
CA SER A 101 -11.24 11.40 -38.15
C SER A 101 -11.71 10.90 -36.78
N GLN A 102 -11.36 11.63 -35.71
CA GLN A 102 -11.76 11.37 -34.33
C GLN A 102 -12.76 12.41 -33.81
N SER A 103 -13.06 13.44 -34.60
CA SER A 103 -13.96 14.54 -34.23
C SER A 103 -15.38 14.31 -34.73
N ILE A 104 -15.54 13.58 -35.83
CA ILE A 104 -16.84 13.29 -36.46
C ILE A 104 -17.04 11.78 -36.63
N GLU A 105 -18.28 11.37 -36.80
CA GLU A 105 -18.68 10.01 -37.17
C GLU A 105 -19.16 9.98 -38.62
N THR A 106 -18.55 9.10 -39.44
CA THR A 106 -19.05 8.81 -40.78
C THR A 106 -18.88 7.33 -41.11
N VAL A 107 -19.88 6.77 -41.80
CA VAL A 107 -19.82 5.43 -42.39
C VAL A 107 -19.46 5.47 -43.86
N ILE A 108 -19.53 6.65 -44.48
CA ILE A 108 -19.11 6.88 -45.87
C ILE A 108 -17.74 7.58 -45.85
N PRO A 109 -16.71 7.01 -46.52
CA PRO A 109 -15.39 7.64 -46.56
C PRO A 109 -15.45 9.05 -47.15
N VAL A 110 -14.74 9.99 -46.52
CA VAL A 110 -14.58 11.36 -46.99
C VAL A 110 -13.23 11.50 -47.68
N ASN A 111 -13.24 11.78 -48.98
CA ASN A 111 -12.04 11.90 -49.81
C ASN A 111 -11.55 13.36 -49.85
N VAL A 112 -10.32 13.59 -49.39
CA VAL A 112 -9.69 14.90 -49.25
C VAL A 112 -8.56 15.02 -50.26
N LEU A 113 -8.60 16.04 -51.12
CA LEU A 113 -7.48 16.38 -52.01
C LEU A 113 -6.69 17.58 -51.45
N ALA A 114 -5.44 17.35 -51.05
CA ALA A 114 -4.52 18.39 -50.58
C ALA A 114 -3.58 18.86 -51.69
N ILE A 115 -3.60 20.15 -52.00
CA ILE A 115 -2.84 20.77 -53.09
C ILE A 115 -1.84 21.78 -52.52
N TRP A 116 -0.63 21.80 -53.07
CA TRP A 116 0.40 22.78 -52.75
C TRP A 116 0.54 23.78 -53.90
N ASP A 117 0.12 25.03 -53.69
CA ASP A 117 0.08 26.03 -54.76
C ASP A 117 0.39 27.46 -54.27
N SER A 118 0.62 28.40 -55.20
CA SER A 118 0.62 29.83 -54.86
C SER A 118 -0.80 30.29 -54.60
N LEU A 119 -0.99 30.98 -53.47
CA LEU A 119 -2.22 31.71 -53.15
C LEU A 119 -1.95 33.21 -53.15
N SER A 120 -3.01 34.01 -53.10
CA SER A 120 -2.90 35.47 -52.99
C SER A 120 -2.09 35.87 -51.74
N PRO A 121 -1.35 37.00 -51.76
CA PRO A 121 -0.51 37.40 -50.64
C PRO A 121 -1.30 37.41 -49.32
N SER A 122 -0.67 36.96 -48.23
CA SER A 122 -1.24 36.76 -46.89
C SER A 122 -2.24 35.61 -46.71
N ILE A 123 -2.66 34.92 -47.78
CA ILE A 123 -3.49 33.71 -47.66
C ILE A 123 -2.59 32.51 -47.38
N LEU A 124 -2.84 31.81 -46.27
CA LEU A 124 -2.09 30.65 -45.81
C LEU A 124 -2.67 29.34 -46.36
N GLY A 125 -3.99 29.26 -46.43
CA GLY A 125 -4.72 28.11 -46.90
C GLY A 125 -6.03 28.52 -47.56
N GLN A 126 -6.62 27.59 -48.30
CA GLN A 126 -7.95 27.71 -48.86
C GLN A 126 -8.59 26.33 -48.97
N GLY A 127 -9.72 26.13 -48.31
CA GLY A 127 -10.45 24.89 -48.26
C GLY A 127 -11.93 25.07 -48.53
N GLY A 128 -12.55 24.03 -49.07
CA GLY A 128 -13.98 24.01 -49.29
C GLY A 128 -14.46 22.66 -49.80
N PRO A 129 -15.78 22.44 -49.77
CA PRO A 129 -16.36 21.25 -50.37
C PRO A 129 -16.12 21.29 -51.88
N TYR A 130 -15.87 20.13 -52.48
CA TYR A 130 -15.68 20.06 -53.94
C TYR A 130 -16.94 20.51 -54.68
N GLU A 131 -18.10 20.12 -54.15
CA GLU A 131 -19.40 20.60 -54.59
C GLU A 131 -20.39 20.67 -53.43
N VAL A 132 -21.53 21.30 -53.71
CA VAL A 132 -22.69 21.32 -52.83
C VAL A 132 -23.90 20.75 -53.55
N VAL A 133 -24.72 19.98 -52.82
CA VAL A 133 -25.93 19.33 -53.36
C VAL A 133 -27.13 19.64 -52.47
N HIS A 134 -28.33 19.65 -53.04
CA HIS A 134 -29.56 19.94 -52.33
C HIS A 134 -30.66 18.95 -52.72
N ASP A 135 -31.66 18.81 -51.84
CA ASP A 135 -32.86 17.99 -52.07
C ASP A 135 -32.58 16.54 -52.50
N PHE A 136 -31.48 15.95 -52.00
CA PHE A 136 -31.15 14.54 -52.15
C PHE A 136 -31.93 13.69 -51.12
N ASP A 137 -32.00 12.36 -51.33
CA ASP A 137 -32.66 11.47 -50.38
C ASP A 137 -31.86 11.40 -49.08
N GLY A 138 -32.49 11.72 -47.94
CA GLY A 138 -31.82 11.89 -46.65
C GLY A 138 -31.49 13.34 -46.25
N ALA A 139 -31.69 14.32 -47.13
CA ALA A 139 -31.57 15.74 -46.77
C ALA A 139 -32.55 16.10 -45.63
N GLN A 140 -32.03 16.69 -44.55
CA GLN A 140 -32.83 17.00 -43.36
C GLN A 140 -33.70 18.25 -43.55
N GLU A 141 -33.15 19.24 -44.25
CA GLU A 141 -33.81 20.51 -44.60
C GLU A 141 -33.95 20.67 -46.11
N ALA A 142 -35.17 20.98 -46.56
CA ALA A 142 -35.48 21.20 -47.98
C ALA A 142 -34.99 22.57 -48.45
N ASN A 143 -34.62 22.69 -49.73
CA ASN A 143 -34.04 23.91 -50.32
C ASN A 143 -32.82 24.43 -49.53
N ARG A 144 -31.97 23.51 -49.04
CA ARG A 144 -30.66 23.80 -48.46
C ARG A 144 -29.60 23.00 -49.20
N GLN A 145 -28.48 23.67 -49.47
CA GLN A 145 -27.30 23.05 -50.05
C GLN A 145 -26.37 22.55 -48.94
N TYR A 146 -25.95 21.30 -49.07
CA TYR A 146 -25.04 20.62 -48.15
C TYR A 146 -23.70 20.41 -48.86
N PRO A 147 -22.56 20.55 -48.15
CA PRO A 147 -21.28 20.10 -48.69
C PRO A 147 -21.37 18.60 -49.00
N ILE A 148 -20.79 18.16 -50.11
CA ILE A 148 -20.91 16.79 -50.60
C ILE A 148 -20.51 15.74 -49.55
N ALA A 149 -19.50 16.01 -48.72
CA ALA A 149 -19.10 15.13 -47.61
C ALA A 149 -20.25 14.85 -46.61
N LEU A 150 -20.97 15.89 -46.19
CA LEU A 150 -22.11 15.76 -45.28
C LEU A 150 -23.31 15.15 -46.00
N ALA A 151 -23.54 15.53 -47.25
CA ALA A 151 -24.62 14.97 -48.07
C ALA A 151 -24.47 13.45 -48.24
N ASN A 152 -23.25 12.98 -48.49
CA ASN A 152 -22.92 11.57 -48.60
C ASN A 152 -23.27 10.80 -47.30
N GLN A 153 -22.89 11.36 -46.15
CA GLN A 153 -23.18 10.78 -44.85
C GLN A 153 -24.69 10.74 -44.57
N LEU A 154 -25.44 11.79 -44.91
CA LEU A 154 -26.89 11.85 -44.73
C LEU A 154 -27.66 10.93 -45.70
N ALA A 155 -27.17 10.78 -46.93
CA ALA A 155 -27.73 9.88 -47.94
C ALA A 155 -27.39 8.40 -47.66
N GLY A 156 -26.30 8.13 -46.94
CA GLY A 156 -25.79 6.79 -46.71
C GLY A 156 -25.11 6.17 -47.94
N GLU A 157 -24.74 6.98 -48.93
CA GLU A 157 -23.97 6.61 -50.12
C GLU A 157 -23.11 7.77 -50.62
N ASP A 158 -22.05 7.47 -51.36
CA ASP A 158 -21.24 8.48 -52.05
C ASP A 158 -21.98 8.96 -53.31
N LEU A 159 -22.44 10.21 -53.28
CA LEU A 159 -23.23 10.84 -54.34
C LEU A 159 -22.35 11.29 -55.53
N ASN A 160 -21.02 11.38 -55.37
CA ASN A 160 -20.09 11.73 -56.44
C ASN A 160 -18.72 11.00 -56.32
N PRO A 161 -18.69 9.68 -56.57
CA PRO A 161 -17.48 8.87 -56.38
C PRO A 161 -16.36 9.14 -57.40
N ALA A 162 -16.58 10.01 -58.38
CA ALA A 162 -15.59 10.37 -59.40
C ALA A 162 -14.72 11.57 -59.01
N ALA A 163 -15.04 12.23 -57.89
CA ALA A 163 -14.38 13.43 -57.42
C ALA A 163 -14.02 13.32 -55.92
N PRO A 164 -13.06 14.11 -55.42
CA PRO A 164 -12.89 14.25 -53.98
C PRO A 164 -14.11 14.94 -53.36
N ASP A 165 -14.36 14.73 -52.07
CA ASP A 165 -15.44 15.40 -51.34
C ASP A 165 -15.06 16.82 -50.94
N MET A 166 -13.77 17.05 -50.69
CA MET A 166 -13.25 18.38 -50.38
C MET A 166 -11.86 18.58 -50.98
N VAL A 167 -11.52 19.85 -51.20
CA VAL A 167 -10.20 20.26 -51.65
C VAL A 167 -9.65 21.27 -50.67
N ILE A 168 -8.43 21.03 -50.20
CA ILE A 168 -7.66 22.00 -49.42
C ILE A 168 -6.41 22.39 -50.20
N LYS A 169 -6.14 23.68 -50.29
CA LYS A 169 -4.94 24.25 -50.89
C LYS A 169 -4.12 24.89 -49.79
N ILE A 170 -2.85 24.56 -49.72
CA ILE A 170 -1.90 25.18 -48.81
C ILE A 170 -0.96 26.06 -49.62
N ALA A 171 -0.75 27.30 -49.15
CA ALA A 171 0.12 28.25 -49.80
C ALA A 171 1.58 27.78 -49.74
N LYS A 172 2.27 27.77 -50.88
CA LYS A 172 3.69 27.40 -50.94
C LYS A 172 4.67 28.48 -50.52
N ASP A 173 4.20 29.73 -50.44
CA ASP A 173 5.02 30.92 -50.27
C ASP A 173 5.31 31.30 -48.79
N PRO A 174 4.42 31.06 -47.81
CA PRO A 174 4.71 31.28 -46.39
C PRO A 174 5.82 30.36 -45.82
N SER A 175 6.39 30.78 -44.68
CA SER A 175 7.32 29.95 -43.92
C SER A 175 6.57 29.06 -42.93
N TRP A 176 6.75 27.75 -43.06
CA TRP A 176 5.93 26.74 -42.38
C TRP A 176 6.64 26.08 -41.22
N TYR A 177 5.92 25.92 -40.11
CA TYR A 177 6.21 24.97 -39.07
C TYR A 177 5.44 23.68 -39.35
N VAL A 178 6.17 22.57 -39.51
CA VAL A 178 5.62 21.24 -39.83
C VAL A 178 5.74 20.25 -38.66
N GLY A 179 6.20 20.72 -37.49
CA GLY A 179 6.23 19.92 -36.27
C GLY A 179 4.82 19.68 -35.73
N LEU A 180 4.64 18.59 -34.97
CA LEU A 180 3.33 18.15 -34.48
C LEU A 180 3.11 18.44 -32.98
N ASP A 181 4.04 19.16 -32.36
CA ASP A 181 4.10 19.41 -30.91
C ASP A 181 3.57 20.80 -30.50
N GLY A 182 3.14 21.60 -31.47
CA GLY A 182 2.66 22.97 -31.25
C GLY A 182 3.75 23.97 -30.82
N GLN A 183 5.04 23.60 -30.87
CA GLN A 183 6.16 24.47 -30.48
C GLN A 183 6.61 25.39 -31.63
N VAL A 184 5.69 26.24 -32.08
CA VAL A 184 5.86 27.08 -33.27
C VAL A 184 6.82 28.26 -33.01
N PRO A 185 7.91 28.41 -33.78
CA PRO A 185 8.81 29.56 -33.69
C PRO A 185 8.19 30.88 -34.18
N ASP A 186 8.73 32.01 -33.70
CA ASP A 186 8.26 33.40 -33.91
C ASP A 186 7.90 33.80 -35.35
N THR A 187 8.55 33.19 -36.35
CA THR A 187 8.42 33.59 -37.76
C THR A 187 7.66 32.57 -38.61
N LEU A 188 7.17 31.49 -38.02
CA LEU A 188 6.55 30.37 -38.74
C LEU A 188 5.05 30.29 -38.44
N TYR A 189 4.29 29.85 -39.44
CA TYR A 189 2.88 29.46 -39.29
C TYR A 189 2.75 27.96 -39.10
N ASP A 190 1.83 27.53 -38.26
CA ASP A 190 1.60 26.12 -37.98
C ASP A 190 0.78 25.43 -39.07
N MET A 191 1.39 24.46 -39.75
CA MET A 191 0.76 23.74 -40.87
C MET A 191 -0.44 22.89 -40.42
N VAL A 192 -0.38 22.29 -39.23
CA VAL A 192 -1.47 21.47 -38.69
C VAL A 192 -2.72 22.34 -38.52
N THR A 193 -2.56 23.52 -37.94
CA THR A 193 -3.63 24.50 -37.72
C THR A 193 -4.28 24.92 -39.04
N VAL A 194 -3.49 25.30 -40.04
CA VAL A 194 -4.03 25.70 -41.36
C VAL A 194 -4.76 24.54 -42.02
N ALA A 195 -4.15 23.35 -42.08
CA ALA A 195 -4.81 22.19 -42.69
C ALA A 195 -6.10 21.80 -41.96
N LEU A 196 -6.11 21.86 -40.62
CA LEU A 196 -7.28 21.56 -39.80
C LEU A 196 -8.42 22.56 -40.03
N HIS A 197 -8.08 23.85 -40.13
CA HIS A 197 -9.01 24.95 -40.46
C HIS A 197 -9.65 24.76 -41.84
N GLU A 198 -8.83 24.55 -42.88
CA GLU A 198 -9.32 24.41 -44.25
C GLU A 198 -10.20 23.15 -44.43
N MET A 199 -9.91 22.07 -43.69
CA MET A 199 -10.80 20.90 -43.65
C MET A 199 -12.14 21.21 -42.97
N GLY A 200 -12.18 22.12 -42.00
CA GLY A 200 -13.42 22.60 -41.39
C GLY A 200 -14.36 23.23 -42.43
N HIS A 201 -13.82 24.06 -43.32
CA HIS A 201 -14.59 24.57 -44.47
C HIS A 201 -15.07 23.44 -45.40
N GLY A 202 -14.18 22.49 -45.71
CA GLY A 202 -14.52 21.30 -46.51
C GLY A 202 -15.67 20.46 -45.96
N LEU A 203 -15.76 20.35 -44.63
CA LEU A 203 -16.79 19.60 -43.93
C LEU A 203 -18.12 20.36 -43.75
N GLY A 204 -18.15 21.67 -44.05
CA GLY A 204 -19.38 22.46 -44.05
C GLY A 204 -19.38 23.71 -43.21
N PHE A 205 -18.27 24.07 -42.57
CA PHE A 205 -18.14 25.37 -41.89
C PHE A 205 -18.00 26.51 -42.91
N ILE A 206 -19.00 26.69 -43.77
CA ILE A 206 -18.97 27.65 -44.87
C ILE A 206 -20.40 28.08 -45.17
N GLY A 207 -20.62 29.39 -45.23
CA GLY A 207 -21.90 29.98 -45.58
C GLY A 207 -21.92 30.51 -47.02
N SER A 208 -23.12 30.75 -47.55
CA SER A 208 -23.30 31.20 -48.94
C SER A 208 -23.29 32.73 -49.12
N ALA A 209 -23.13 33.48 -48.02
CA ALA A 209 -23.26 34.93 -48.05
C ALA A 209 -22.19 35.61 -48.90
N ASN A 210 -22.60 36.66 -49.62
CA ASN A 210 -21.71 37.49 -50.42
C ASN A 210 -22.15 38.96 -50.37
N HIS A 211 -21.28 39.88 -50.76
CA HIS A 211 -21.55 41.30 -50.83
C HIS A 211 -21.09 41.90 -52.16
N ASN A 212 -21.95 42.71 -52.79
CA ASN A 212 -21.62 43.48 -53.98
C ASN A 212 -22.14 44.92 -53.85
N GLY A 213 -21.23 45.88 -53.87
CA GLY A 213 -21.56 47.28 -53.59
C GLY A 213 -22.01 47.44 -52.14
N ASN A 214 -23.28 47.78 -51.92
CA ASN A 214 -23.90 47.87 -50.59
C ASN A 214 -24.96 46.76 -50.38
N SER A 215 -25.08 45.82 -51.32
CA SER A 215 -26.12 44.80 -51.29
C SER A 215 -25.54 43.47 -50.87
N GLY A 216 -26.19 42.84 -49.90
CA GLY A 216 -25.87 41.50 -49.44
C GLY A 216 -26.63 40.46 -50.26
N PHE A 217 -26.04 39.28 -50.42
CA PHE A 217 -26.59 38.15 -51.15
C PHE A 217 -26.47 36.90 -50.29
N LEU A 218 -27.49 36.06 -50.36
CA LEU A 218 -27.51 34.70 -49.83
C LEU A 218 -27.89 33.74 -50.95
N GLY A 219 -27.31 32.55 -50.88
CA GLY A 219 -27.53 31.42 -51.75
C GLY A 219 -26.50 31.30 -52.87
N PHE A 220 -26.00 30.09 -53.09
CA PHE A 220 -25.28 29.73 -54.30
C PHE A 220 -26.28 29.14 -55.29
N GLN A 221 -26.27 29.65 -56.54
CA GLN A 221 -27.29 29.34 -57.54
C GLN A 221 -28.75 29.60 -57.04
N GLY A 222 -28.90 30.51 -56.08
CA GLY A 222 -30.19 30.89 -55.49
C GLY A 222 -30.66 30.03 -54.31
N ILE A 223 -29.84 29.07 -53.84
CA ILE A 223 -30.18 28.18 -52.72
C ILE A 223 -29.19 28.41 -51.57
N PRO A 224 -29.67 28.77 -50.35
CA PRO A 224 -28.82 28.89 -49.17
C PRO A 224 -28.14 27.58 -48.78
N PHE A 225 -26.99 27.69 -48.12
CA PHE A 225 -26.30 26.54 -47.53
C PHE A 225 -26.98 26.12 -46.22
N ILE A 226 -26.75 24.88 -45.79
CA ILE A 226 -27.22 24.41 -44.48
C ILE A 226 -26.62 25.25 -43.35
N PHE A 227 -25.40 25.78 -43.49
CA PHE A 227 -24.80 26.71 -42.55
C PHE A 227 -25.67 27.96 -42.34
N ASP A 228 -26.22 28.53 -43.42
CA ASP A 228 -27.01 29.76 -43.37
C ASP A 228 -28.32 29.59 -42.57
N GLN A 229 -28.81 28.35 -42.43
CA GLN A 229 -30.00 28.01 -41.66
C GLN A 229 -29.90 28.44 -40.20
N PHE A 230 -28.68 28.46 -39.65
CA PHE A 230 -28.41 28.72 -38.26
C PHE A 230 -27.84 30.11 -38.01
N VAL A 231 -27.77 30.98 -39.02
CA VAL A 231 -27.23 32.33 -38.83
C VAL A 231 -28.36 33.32 -38.53
N GLU A 232 -28.22 34.04 -37.42
CA GLU A 232 -29.23 34.95 -36.90
C GLU A 232 -28.63 36.26 -36.39
N GLU A 233 -29.48 37.27 -36.26
CA GLU A 233 -29.14 38.51 -35.56
C GLU A 233 -29.28 38.37 -34.04
N SER A 234 -28.87 39.40 -33.30
CA SER A 234 -28.97 39.46 -31.84
C SER A 234 -30.38 39.24 -31.27
N ASP A 235 -31.43 39.51 -32.04
CA ASP A 235 -32.83 39.33 -31.66
C ASP A 235 -33.45 38.02 -32.17
N GLN A 236 -32.61 37.09 -32.65
CA GLN A 236 -32.99 35.79 -33.22
C GLN A 236 -33.71 35.87 -34.57
N THR A 237 -33.67 37.03 -35.25
CA THR A 237 -34.13 37.11 -36.65
C THR A 237 -33.17 36.32 -37.54
N SER A 238 -33.70 35.37 -38.32
CA SER A 238 -32.88 34.57 -39.24
C SER A 238 -32.39 35.43 -40.41
N VAL A 239 -31.14 35.25 -40.82
CA VAL A 239 -30.64 35.93 -42.03
C VAL A 239 -31.40 35.52 -43.29
N LEU A 240 -32.05 34.35 -43.27
CA LEU A 240 -32.86 33.84 -44.38
C LEU A 240 -34.21 34.56 -44.55
N ASP A 241 -34.64 35.35 -43.55
CA ASP A 241 -35.84 36.18 -43.66
C ASP A 241 -35.60 37.42 -44.55
N TYR A 242 -34.34 37.75 -44.85
CA TYR A 242 -33.98 38.86 -45.71
C TYR A 242 -34.01 38.50 -47.19
N ILE A 243 -34.44 39.47 -48.00
CA ILE A 243 -34.40 39.34 -49.46
C ILE A 243 -32.95 39.48 -49.94
N SER A 244 -32.42 38.43 -50.56
CA SER A 244 -31.11 38.42 -51.23
C SER A 244 -31.01 39.52 -52.30
N GLY A 245 -29.85 40.18 -52.39
CA GLY A 245 -29.59 41.29 -53.31
C GLY A 245 -30.09 42.65 -52.82
N THR A 246 -30.34 42.81 -51.51
CA THR A 246 -30.80 44.08 -50.93
C THR A 246 -29.75 44.75 -50.05
N VAL A 247 -29.86 46.07 -49.93
CA VAL A 247 -29.02 46.87 -49.02
C VAL A 247 -29.30 46.53 -47.56
N THR A 248 -30.54 46.17 -47.23
CA THR A 248 -30.89 45.74 -45.87
C THR A 248 -30.09 44.51 -45.45
N LEU A 249 -30.04 43.48 -46.31
CA LEU A 249 -29.19 42.31 -46.05
C LEU A 249 -27.70 42.68 -46.00
N GLY A 250 -27.25 43.60 -46.88
CA GLY A 250 -25.87 44.10 -46.83
C GLY A 250 -25.49 44.67 -45.46
N ASN A 251 -26.35 45.52 -44.89
CA ASN A 251 -26.14 46.09 -43.56
C ASN A 251 -26.11 45.03 -42.45
N VAL A 252 -26.90 43.96 -42.57
CA VAL A 252 -26.93 42.84 -41.60
C VAL A 252 -25.63 42.05 -41.65
N LEU A 253 -25.11 41.78 -42.86
CA LEU A 253 -23.84 41.08 -43.08
C LEU A 253 -22.61 41.90 -42.63
N GLU A 254 -22.74 43.23 -42.51
CA GLU A 254 -21.71 44.16 -42.02
C GLU A 254 -22.03 44.73 -40.61
N SER A 255 -22.79 44.00 -39.78
CA SER A 255 -23.33 44.50 -38.51
C SER A 255 -22.43 44.31 -37.27
N ASP A 256 -21.40 43.47 -37.36
CA ASP A 256 -20.65 42.87 -36.24
C ASP A 256 -21.55 42.14 -35.22
N ALA A 257 -22.78 41.78 -35.61
CA ALA A 257 -23.83 41.29 -34.71
C ALA A 257 -24.55 40.04 -35.25
N LEU A 258 -23.82 39.17 -35.95
CA LEU A 258 -24.31 37.85 -36.33
C LEU A 258 -23.94 36.78 -35.30
N TYR A 259 -24.86 35.85 -35.09
CA TYR A 259 -24.80 34.78 -34.12
C TYR A 259 -25.19 33.45 -34.77
N TRP A 260 -24.68 32.35 -34.22
CA TRP A 260 -25.19 31.01 -34.48
C TRP A 260 -26.41 30.73 -33.58
N GLY A 261 -27.48 30.19 -34.14
CA GLY A 261 -28.74 29.87 -33.47
C GLY A 261 -29.06 28.37 -33.40
N GLY A 262 -28.05 27.50 -33.58
CA GLY A 262 -28.20 26.06 -33.39
C GLY A 262 -28.00 25.64 -31.93
N GLU A 263 -28.79 24.67 -31.47
CA GLU A 263 -28.85 24.22 -30.07
C GLU A 263 -27.49 23.70 -29.57
N ASN A 264 -26.81 22.85 -30.35
CA ASN A 264 -25.54 22.26 -29.94
C ASN A 264 -24.41 23.30 -29.90
N GLY A 265 -24.39 24.23 -30.86
CA GLY A 265 -23.45 25.35 -30.86
C GLY A 265 -23.66 26.31 -29.69
N GLU A 266 -24.90 26.54 -29.26
CA GLU A 266 -25.23 27.32 -28.07
C GLU A 266 -24.81 26.59 -26.78
N GLU A 267 -25.12 25.30 -26.65
CA GLU A 267 -24.74 24.48 -25.49
C GLU A 267 -23.22 24.34 -25.31
N ALA A 268 -22.45 24.50 -26.39
CA ALA A 268 -20.98 24.51 -26.34
C ALA A 268 -20.37 25.75 -25.65
N LEU A 269 -21.17 26.75 -25.28
CA LEU A 269 -20.75 27.94 -24.53
C LEU A 269 -21.40 27.99 -23.15
N ASP A 270 -20.63 28.38 -22.13
CA ASP A 270 -21.16 28.62 -20.78
C ASP A 270 -22.19 29.77 -20.73
N PHE A 271 -22.07 30.74 -21.64
CA PHE A 271 -22.96 31.88 -21.72
C PHE A 271 -23.03 32.48 -23.13
N GLY A 272 -24.25 32.76 -23.58
CA GLY A 272 -24.51 33.44 -24.84
C GLY A 272 -24.53 32.48 -26.03
N ARG A 273 -24.39 33.04 -27.23
CA ARG A 273 -24.44 32.30 -28.50
C ARG A 273 -23.15 32.51 -29.28
N PRO A 274 -22.69 31.53 -30.08
CA PRO A 274 -21.49 31.70 -30.89
C PRO A 274 -21.60 32.91 -31.79
N ARG A 275 -20.56 33.75 -31.81
CA ARG A 275 -20.53 34.97 -32.63
C ARG A 275 -19.77 34.72 -33.92
N LEU A 276 -20.36 35.14 -35.02
CA LEU A 276 -19.76 35.05 -36.34
C LEU A 276 -19.02 36.33 -36.72
N TYR A 277 -17.98 36.19 -37.52
CA TYR A 277 -17.20 37.30 -38.04
C TYR A 277 -17.99 38.03 -39.12
N ALA A 278 -18.62 39.14 -38.73
CA ALA A 278 -19.42 40.00 -39.61
C ALA A 278 -18.91 41.46 -39.52
N PRO A 279 -17.65 41.75 -39.86
CA PRO A 279 -17.03 43.07 -39.65
C PRO A 279 -17.83 44.20 -40.32
N THR A 280 -17.65 45.43 -39.83
CA THR A 280 -18.33 46.64 -40.37
C THR A 280 -17.93 47.02 -41.79
N ASN A 281 -16.99 46.30 -42.39
CA ASN A 281 -16.72 46.31 -43.82
C ASN A 281 -16.58 44.85 -44.25
N TRP A 282 -17.29 44.46 -45.31
CA TRP A 282 -17.20 43.13 -45.86
C TRP A 282 -15.75 42.75 -46.18
N ALA A 283 -15.30 41.65 -45.60
CA ALA A 283 -13.99 41.06 -45.83
C ALA A 283 -14.20 39.81 -46.70
N PRO A 284 -13.96 39.90 -48.02
CA PRO A 284 -14.19 38.77 -48.93
C PRO A 284 -13.43 37.53 -48.45
N GLY A 285 -14.13 36.41 -48.31
CA GLY A 285 -13.56 35.13 -47.88
C GLY A 285 -13.40 34.97 -46.36
N ALA A 286 -13.61 36.02 -45.57
CA ALA A 286 -13.57 35.96 -44.11
C ALA A 286 -14.95 36.18 -43.50
N SER A 287 -15.69 37.18 -43.98
CA SER A 287 -17.02 37.51 -43.47
C SER A 287 -17.97 36.31 -43.56
N PHE A 288 -18.83 36.17 -42.56
CA PHE A 288 -19.94 35.21 -42.45
C PHE A 288 -19.55 33.75 -42.20
N SER A 289 -18.45 33.26 -42.76
CA SER A 289 -18.01 31.85 -42.67
C SER A 289 -16.97 31.57 -41.59
N HIS A 290 -16.82 32.47 -40.61
CA HIS A 290 -15.84 32.35 -39.53
C HIS A 290 -16.43 32.74 -38.18
N LEU A 291 -15.84 32.26 -37.11
CA LEU A 291 -16.06 32.75 -35.76
C LEU A 291 -15.42 34.13 -35.56
N ARG A 292 -16.02 34.94 -34.70
CA ARG A 292 -15.59 36.30 -34.44
C ARG A 292 -14.29 36.33 -33.63
N GLU A 293 -13.20 36.79 -34.24
CA GLU A 293 -11.87 36.93 -33.62
C GLU A 293 -11.87 37.54 -32.20
N ASN A 294 -12.60 38.62 -31.98
CA ASN A 294 -12.67 39.28 -30.67
C ASN A 294 -13.45 38.50 -29.61
N SER A 295 -14.23 37.51 -30.01
CA SER A 295 -14.95 36.60 -29.12
C SER A 295 -14.13 35.34 -28.82
N TYR A 296 -13.23 34.96 -29.72
CA TYR A 296 -12.36 33.79 -29.64
C TYR A 296 -10.93 34.20 -30.01
N PRO A 297 -10.23 34.93 -29.12
CA PRO A 297 -8.88 35.40 -29.41
C PRO A 297 -7.89 34.24 -29.51
N ASN A 298 -6.70 34.51 -30.04
CA ASN A 298 -5.59 33.57 -30.06
C ASN A 298 -5.35 32.88 -28.70
N GLY A 299 -5.22 31.55 -28.73
CA GLY A 299 -5.13 30.71 -27.54
C GLY A 299 -6.46 30.28 -26.91
N ASP A 300 -7.60 30.71 -27.45
CA ASP A 300 -8.92 30.20 -27.06
C ASP A 300 -9.17 28.80 -27.66
N ALA A 301 -9.85 27.93 -26.91
CA ALA A 301 -10.16 26.57 -27.37
C ALA A 301 -11.02 26.52 -28.63
N ASN A 302 -11.73 27.61 -28.96
CA ASN A 302 -12.61 27.73 -30.12
C ASN A 302 -12.06 28.68 -31.20
N SER A 303 -10.78 29.08 -31.13
CA SER A 303 -10.21 30.02 -32.09
C SER A 303 -9.89 29.40 -33.45
N LEU A 304 -10.02 28.08 -33.64
CA LEU A 304 -9.62 27.43 -34.90
C LEU A 304 -10.32 28.05 -36.11
N MET A 305 -11.65 28.23 -36.04
CA MET A 305 -12.44 28.73 -37.17
C MET A 305 -12.57 30.26 -37.21
N THR A 306 -11.62 31.00 -36.64
CA THR A 306 -11.52 32.46 -36.85
C THR A 306 -10.69 32.77 -38.12
N PRO A 307 -10.84 33.94 -38.75
CA PRO A 307 -10.31 34.17 -40.10
C PRO A 307 -8.82 34.54 -40.15
N PHE A 308 -8.15 34.65 -39.01
CA PHE A 308 -6.76 35.11 -38.91
C PHE A 308 -5.91 34.11 -38.12
N LEU A 309 -4.65 33.93 -38.56
CA LEU A 309 -3.65 33.16 -37.84
C LEU A 309 -2.37 33.99 -37.66
N ASN A 310 -1.84 34.03 -36.44
CA ASN A 310 -0.56 34.67 -36.14
C ASN A 310 0.62 33.72 -36.40
N THR A 311 1.83 34.24 -36.53
CA THR A 311 3.03 33.40 -36.39
C THR A 311 3.20 33.00 -34.93
N ALA A 312 3.92 31.91 -34.65
CA ALA A 312 4.02 31.35 -33.30
C ALA A 312 2.66 31.03 -32.63
N GLU A 313 1.65 30.73 -33.43
CA GLU A 313 0.33 30.28 -32.99
C GLU A 313 0.08 28.83 -33.43
N SER A 314 -0.45 28.00 -32.53
CA SER A 314 -0.94 26.65 -32.87
C SER A 314 -2.30 26.38 -32.24
N ILE A 315 -3.21 25.81 -33.02
CA ILE A 315 -4.55 25.42 -32.60
C ILE A 315 -4.82 24.00 -33.16
N HIS A 316 -4.57 22.98 -32.35
CA HIS A 316 -4.65 21.57 -32.77
C HIS A 316 -5.98 20.92 -32.37
N THR A 317 -7.07 21.69 -32.36
CA THR A 317 -8.42 21.24 -31.99
C THR A 317 -9.48 22.00 -32.80
N PRO A 318 -10.58 21.36 -33.26
CA PRO A 318 -11.72 22.09 -33.80
C PRO A 318 -12.40 23.02 -32.79
N GLY A 319 -12.37 22.65 -31.51
CA GLY A 319 -13.05 23.38 -30.44
C GLY A 319 -14.52 22.99 -30.25
N PRO A 320 -15.04 23.00 -29.01
CA PRO A 320 -16.43 22.64 -28.72
C PRO A 320 -17.46 23.39 -29.56
N VAL A 321 -17.28 24.69 -29.79
CA VAL A 321 -18.22 25.52 -30.57
C VAL A 321 -18.29 25.06 -32.01
N ALA A 322 -17.15 24.86 -32.67
CA ALA A 322 -17.15 24.41 -34.06
C ALA A 322 -17.78 23.00 -34.18
N LEU A 323 -17.50 22.11 -33.23
CA LEU A 323 -18.10 20.77 -33.19
C LEU A 323 -19.62 20.81 -32.96
N GLY A 324 -20.11 21.67 -32.06
CA GLY A 324 -21.54 21.89 -31.87
C GLY A 324 -22.21 22.43 -33.14
N MET A 325 -21.58 23.38 -33.82
CA MET A 325 -22.07 23.87 -35.12
C MET A 325 -22.11 22.76 -36.19
N MET A 326 -21.13 21.86 -36.20
CA MET A 326 -21.15 20.69 -37.09
C MET A 326 -22.34 19.76 -36.78
N GLN A 327 -22.67 19.54 -35.49
CA GLN A 327 -23.84 18.75 -35.09
C GLN A 327 -25.15 19.37 -35.54
N ASP A 328 -25.29 20.69 -35.35
CA ASP A 328 -26.48 21.41 -35.79
C ASP A 328 -26.71 21.27 -37.30
N MET A 329 -25.64 21.29 -38.10
CA MET A 329 -25.73 21.07 -39.56
C MET A 329 -26.05 19.62 -39.95
N GLY A 330 -25.86 18.64 -39.05
CA GLY A 330 -26.24 17.24 -39.26
C GLY A 330 -25.10 16.22 -39.14
N TRP A 331 -23.89 16.62 -38.74
CA TRP A 331 -22.82 15.66 -38.42
C TRP A 331 -23.12 14.95 -37.09
N ASN A 332 -22.82 13.66 -37.03
CA ASN A 332 -22.71 12.97 -35.74
C ASN A 332 -21.28 13.16 -35.20
N LEU A 333 -21.14 13.33 -33.89
CA LEU A 333 -19.84 13.31 -33.22
C LEU A 333 -19.71 11.99 -32.45
N PRO A 334 -18.50 11.46 -32.29
CA PRO A 334 -18.30 10.32 -31.42
C PRO A 334 -18.69 10.68 -29.99
N PRO A 335 -19.28 9.75 -29.22
CA PRO A 335 -19.56 9.98 -27.81
C PRO A 335 -18.24 10.34 -27.12
N VAL A 336 -18.24 11.42 -26.32
CA VAL A 336 -17.07 11.79 -25.54
C VAL A 336 -16.81 10.65 -24.54
N LEU A 337 -15.82 9.82 -24.85
CA LEU A 337 -15.45 8.69 -24.00
C LEU A 337 -14.92 9.25 -22.69
N CYS A 338 -15.34 8.66 -21.57
CA CYS A 338 -14.81 9.07 -20.27
C CYS A 338 -13.30 8.82 -20.22
N SER A 339 -12.61 9.62 -19.42
CA SER A 339 -11.17 9.53 -19.25
C SER A 339 -10.82 9.54 -17.77
N LEU A 340 -10.04 8.56 -17.32
CA LEU A 340 -9.40 8.54 -16.00
C LEU A 340 -7.98 9.08 -16.17
N LEU A 341 -7.78 10.32 -15.73
CA LEU A 341 -6.55 11.06 -15.97
C LEU A 341 -5.43 10.69 -15.00
N ASP A 342 -5.77 10.54 -13.71
CA ASP A 342 -4.77 10.28 -12.67
C ASP A 342 -5.40 9.64 -11.42
N VAL A 343 -4.57 8.95 -10.64
CA VAL A 343 -4.90 8.48 -9.29
C VAL A 343 -3.68 8.64 -8.40
N VAL A 344 -3.82 9.45 -7.35
CA VAL A 344 -2.74 9.72 -6.40
C VAL A 344 -3.12 9.34 -4.98
N THR A 345 -2.12 8.97 -4.20
CA THR A 345 -2.29 8.62 -2.79
C THR A 345 -2.37 9.86 -1.93
N SER A 346 -3.25 9.82 -0.94
CA SER A 346 -3.33 10.82 0.12
C SER A 346 -2.98 10.17 1.47
N THR A 347 -3.76 10.44 2.51
CA THR A 347 -3.52 9.93 3.85
C THR A 347 -3.67 8.41 3.93
N GLN A 348 -2.73 7.78 4.65
CA GLN A 348 -2.77 6.37 5.05
C GLN A 348 -2.81 6.30 6.57
N THR A 349 -3.72 5.51 7.13
CA THR A 349 -3.73 5.26 8.59
C THR A 349 -2.68 4.21 8.94
N ALA A 350 -2.17 4.24 10.17
CA ALA A 350 -1.41 3.12 10.72
C ALA A 350 -2.26 1.83 10.74
N CYS A 351 -1.60 0.68 10.84
CA CYS A 351 -2.25 -0.60 11.05
C CYS A 351 -3.00 -0.62 12.40
N ASN A 352 -4.20 -1.18 12.42
CA ASN A 352 -4.97 -1.40 13.64
C ASN A 352 -4.58 -2.75 14.28
N PRO A 353 -4.03 -2.77 15.51
CA PRO A 353 -3.54 -4.00 16.14
C PRO A 353 -4.65 -5.01 16.48
N LEU A 354 -5.92 -4.56 16.54
CA LEU A 354 -7.05 -5.44 16.81
C LEU A 354 -7.58 -6.17 15.57
N THR A 355 -7.46 -5.57 14.39
CA THR A 355 -8.09 -6.08 13.16
C THR A 355 -7.11 -6.40 12.04
N ASN A 356 -5.83 -6.07 12.23
CA ASN A 356 -4.79 -6.10 11.20
C ASN A 356 -5.15 -5.32 9.92
N THR A 357 -5.91 -4.23 10.07
CA THR A 357 -6.38 -3.46 8.92
C THR A 357 -6.02 -1.99 9.01
N TYR A 358 -5.99 -1.33 7.85
CA TYR A 358 -5.79 0.10 7.72
C TYR A 358 -6.77 0.71 6.70
N THR A 359 -6.70 2.03 6.56
CA THR A 359 -7.44 2.80 5.57
C THR A 359 -6.48 3.58 4.67
N GLN A 360 -6.73 3.55 3.37
CA GLN A 360 -6.03 4.36 2.38
C GLN A 360 -7.00 5.34 1.72
N VAL A 361 -6.64 6.62 1.70
CA VAL A 361 -7.35 7.65 0.94
C VAL A 361 -6.66 7.86 -0.40
N LEU A 362 -7.46 7.91 -1.47
CA LEU A 362 -7.00 8.15 -2.84
C LEU A 362 -7.75 9.35 -3.41
N GLN A 363 -7.10 10.09 -4.30
CA GLN A 363 -7.70 11.16 -5.09
C GLN A 363 -7.63 10.78 -6.56
N VAL A 364 -8.79 10.66 -7.20
CA VAL A 364 -8.93 10.25 -8.60
C VAL A 364 -9.32 11.47 -9.43
N THR A 365 -8.59 11.73 -10.50
CA THR A 365 -8.91 12.80 -11.46
C THR A 365 -9.46 12.16 -12.73
N TYR A 366 -10.63 12.61 -13.17
CA TYR A 366 -11.30 12.11 -14.36
C TYR A 366 -12.03 13.22 -15.13
N GLU A 367 -12.39 12.95 -16.38
CA GLU A 367 -13.18 13.81 -17.25
C GLU A 367 -14.29 13.00 -17.93
N ASN A 368 -15.39 13.69 -18.25
CA ASN A 368 -16.56 13.12 -18.94
C ASN A 368 -17.08 11.84 -18.27
N ALA A 369 -17.15 11.85 -16.94
CA ALA A 369 -17.67 10.70 -16.19
C ALA A 369 -19.12 10.41 -16.61
N PRO A 370 -19.53 9.13 -16.67
CA PRO A 370 -20.91 8.77 -17.00
C PRO A 370 -21.92 9.43 -16.06
N GLU A 371 -23.07 9.86 -16.58
CA GLU A 371 -24.15 10.47 -15.77
C GLU A 371 -24.77 9.50 -14.75
N THR A 372 -24.59 8.20 -14.96
CA THR A 372 -25.12 7.14 -14.10
C THR A 372 -24.04 6.12 -13.74
N GLY A 373 -24.28 5.34 -12.68
CA GLY A 373 -23.32 4.33 -12.21
C GLY A 373 -22.43 4.80 -11.06
N ASN A 374 -21.31 4.11 -10.88
CA ASN A 374 -20.36 4.32 -9.79
C ASN A 374 -18.92 4.39 -10.31
N LEU A 375 -18.07 5.15 -9.62
CA LEU A 375 -16.62 5.02 -9.68
C LEU A 375 -16.22 3.78 -8.86
N VAL A 376 -15.56 2.81 -9.49
CA VAL A 376 -15.14 1.56 -8.85
C VAL A 376 -13.63 1.59 -8.67
N VAL A 377 -13.16 1.49 -7.42
CA VAL A 377 -11.74 1.44 -7.07
C VAL A 377 -11.44 0.14 -6.35
N ASN A 378 -10.58 -0.71 -6.92
CA ASN A 378 -10.25 -2.05 -6.41
C ASN A 378 -11.50 -2.90 -6.06
N GLY A 379 -12.56 -2.76 -6.85
CA GLY A 379 -13.84 -3.46 -6.66
C GLY A 379 -14.81 -2.78 -5.68
N VAL A 380 -14.40 -1.71 -4.99
CA VAL A 380 -15.28 -0.93 -4.09
C VAL A 380 -15.96 0.17 -4.90
N SER A 381 -17.29 0.28 -4.78
CA SER A 381 -18.10 1.26 -5.52
C SER A 381 -18.30 2.56 -4.72
N PHE A 382 -18.08 3.69 -5.38
CA PHE A 382 -18.29 5.04 -4.89
C PHE A 382 -19.25 5.79 -5.82
N PRO A 383 -20.23 6.57 -5.30
CA PRO A 383 -21.03 7.43 -6.15
C PRO A 383 -20.15 8.41 -6.93
N ILE A 384 -20.45 8.62 -8.20
CA ILE A 384 -19.76 9.63 -9.02
C ILE A 384 -20.18 11.00 -8.50
N THR A 385 -19.21 11.86 -8.20
CA THR A 385 -19.48 13.22 -7.72
C THR A 385 -18.89 14.24 -8.67
N GLY A 386 -17.63 14.62 -8.49
CA GLY A 386 -16.93 15.58 -9.33
C GLY A 386 -15.42 15.32 -9.29
N SER A 387 -14.73 15.83 -10.30
CA SER A 387 -13.29 15.64 -10.45
C SER A 387 -12.51 16.86 -9.94
N PRO A 388 -11.42 16.67 -9.17
CA PRO A 388 -10.94 15.39 -8.64
C PRO A 388 -11.82 14.85 -7.49
N GLN A 389 -12.02 13.53 -7.45
CA GLN A 389 -12.83 12.84 -6.46
C GLN A 389 -11.96 12.14 -5.41
N THR A 390 -12.21 12.41 -4.13
CA THR A 390 -11.58 11.68 -3.02
C THR A 390 -12.38 10.44 -2.65
N VAL A 391 -11.70 9.29 -2.55
CA VAL A 391 -12.28 8.01 -2.10
C VAL A 391 -11.47 7.43 -0.95
N SER A 392 -12.12 6.66 -0.09
CA SER A 392 -11.49 6.02 1.08
C SER A 392 -11.71 4.51 1.03
N LEU A 393 -10.61 3.77 0.90
CA LEU A 393 -10.58 2.32 0.96
C LEU A 393 -10.32 1.91 2.41
N THR A 394 -11.32 1.34 3.07
CA THR A 394 -11.26 0.92 4.49
C THR A 394 -11.12 -0.59 4.62
N ASN A 395 -10.70 -1.05 5.80
CA ASN A 395 -10.50 -2.46 6.12
C ASN A 395 -9.52 -3.18 5.17
N LEU A 396 -8.52 -2.47 4.66
CA LEU A 396 -7.45 -3.04 3.85
C LEU A 396 -6.52 -3.86 4.74
N THR A 397 -6.00 -4.98 4.25
CA THR A 397 -5.10 -5.87 5.00
C THR A 397 -3.70 -5.29 5.12
N SER A 398 -3.16 -5.20 6.34
CA SER A 398 -1.79 -4.76 6.59
C SER A 398 -0.81 -5.94 6.50
N ASP A 399 -0.05 -6.02 5.42
CA ASP A 399 0.91 -7.10 5.14
C ASP A 399 2.29 -6.59 4.64
N GLY A 400 2.49 -5.28 4.54
CA GLY A 400 3.71 -4.68 4.00
C GLY A 400 3.88 -4.78 2.48
N ALA A 401 2.90 -5.33 1.75
CA ALA A 401 3.00 -5.54 0.31
C ALA A 401 2.71 -4.25 -0.49
N PRO A 402 3.29 -4.11 -1.70
CA PRO A 402 2.85 -3.08 -2.64
C PRO A 402 1.43 -3.37 -3.13
N VAL A 403 0.62 -2.32 -3.27
CA VAL A 403 -0.79 -2.40 -3.67
C VAL A 403 -1.01 -1.74 -5.02
N ASP A 404 -1.52 -2.52 -5.98
CA ASP A 404 -2.00 -2.03 -7.26
C ASP A 404 -3.38 -1.36 -7.09
N VAL A 405 -3.63 -0.28 -7.82
CA VAL A 405 -4.92 0.40 -7.85
C VAL A 405 -5.52 0.33 -9.24
N ASN A 406 -6.70 -0.29 -9.34
CA ASN A 406 -7.54 -0.31 -10.52
C ASN A 406 -8.76 0.59 -10.29
N VAL A 407 -8.91 1.58 -11.14
CA VAL A 407 -10.04 2.50 -11.17
C VAL A 407 -10.83 2.27 -12.46
N SER A 408 -12.16 2.26 -12.39
CA SER A 408 -13.04 2.15 -13.55
C SER A 408 -14.41 2.77 -13.27
N PHE A 409 -15.21 3.02 -14.31
CA PHE A 409 -16.64 3.32 -14.14
C PHE A 409 -17.50 2.08 -14.36
N SER A 410 -18.52 1.88 -13.54
CA SER A 410 -19.37 0.67 -13.62
C SER A 410 -20.17 0.55 -14.92
N GLU A 411 -20.55 1.68 -15.52
CA GLU A 411 -21.33 1.75 -16.78
C GLU A 411 -20.43 1.80 -18.02
N ASN A 412 -19.12 1.98 -17.84
CA ASN A 412 -18.15 2.01 -18.93
C ASN A 412 -16.84 1.34 -18.47
N LEU A 413 -16.77 0.02 -18.60
CA LEU A 413 -15.65 -0.78 -18.11
C LEU A 413 -14.36 -0.56 -18.93
N ASP A 414 -14.47 -0.08 -20.17
CA ASP A 414 -13.32 0.23 -21.02
C ASP A 414 -12.59 1.50 -20.54
N CYS A 415 -13.30 2.33 -19.77
CA CYS A 415 -12.78 3.52 -19.12
C CYS A 415 -12.20 3.15 -17.76
N SER A 416 -10.96 2.66 -17.80
CA SER A 416 -10.22 2.18 -16.64
C SER A 416 -8.79 2.73 -16.60
N LEU A 417 -8.25 2.84 -15.39
CA LEU A 417 -6.88 3.23 -15.10
C LEU A 417 -6.29 2.24 -14.11
N THR A 418 -5.13 1.68 -14.44
CA THR A 418 -4.36 0.82 -13.55
C THR A 418 -3.07 1.52 -13.15
N ALA A 419 -2.88 1.75 -11.86
CA ALA A 419 -1.66 2.24 -11.26
C ALA A 419 -0.98 1.11 -10.46
N PRO A 420 0.05 0.45 -11.02
CA PRO A 420 0.74 -0.63 -10.34
C PRO A 420 1.59 -0.11 -9.17
N ALA A 421 1.59 -0.84 -8.06
CA ALA A 421 2.33 -0.55 -6.83
C ALA A 421 2.22 0.92 -6.38
N LEU A 422 1.01 1.50 -6.47
CA LEU A 422 0.79 2.92 -6.20
C LEU A 422 1.15 3.31 -4.76
N PHE A 423 0.96 2.41 -3.80
CA PHE A 423 1.37 2.57 -2.42
C PHE A 423 1.77 1.24 -1.79
N THR A 424 2.42 1.30 -0.63
CA THR A 424 2.76 0.12 0.18
C THR A 424 1.80 0.04 1.37
N ALA A 425 1.25 -1.14 1.64
CA ALA A 425 0.48 -1.38 2.86
C ALA A 425 1.39 -1.25 4.10
N PRO A 426 0.87 -0.80 5.26
CA PRO A 426 1.59 -0.93 6.52
C PRO A 426 1.96 -2.39 6.81
N GLU A 427 3.09 -2.61 7.50
CA GLU A 427 3.44 -3.94 8.01
C GLU A 427 2.35 -4.45 8.97
N SER A 428 2.19 -5.78 9.02
CA SER A 428 1.25 -6.43 9.93
C SER A 428 1.55 -6.03 11.37
N CYS A 429 0.53 -5.58 12.10
CA CYS A 429 0.64 -5.16 13.50
C CYS A 429 -0.25 -6.00 14.43
N CYS A 430 -0.82 -7.08 13.89
CA CYS A 430 -1.61 -8.06 14.64
C CYS A 430 -0.65 -9.00 15.37
N VAL A 431 -0.07 -8.51 16.46
CA VAL A 431 0.81 -9.29 17.34
C VAL A 431 0.39 -9.02 18.78
N LEU A 432 0.27 -10.09 19.57
CA LEU A 432 0.09 -10.00 21.02
C LEU A 432 1.18 -10.86 21.63
N LEU A 433 2.18 -10.24 22.23
CA LEU A 433 3.36 -10.95 22.73
C LEU A 433 3.22 -11.29 24.21
N ARG A 434 3.68 -12.48 24.58
CA ARG A 434 3.91 -12.92 25.96
C ARG A 434 5.34 -13.35 26.15
N LEU A 435 5.86 -13.22 27.36
CA LEU A 435 7.16 -13.80 27.72
C LEU A 435 7.00 -15.33 27.86
N ALA A 436 7.92 -16.08 27.27
CA ALA A 436 7.96 -17.53 27.34
C ALA A 436 9.16 -18.03 28.15
N GLU A 437 10.32 -17.40 27.99
CA GLU A 437 11.53 -17.72 28.75
C GLU A 437 12.38 -16.47 28.94
N VAL A 438 12.99 -16.32 30.11
CA VAL A 438 13.84 -15.19 30.46
C VAL A 438 15.15 -15.71 31.05
N ASN A 439 16.27 -15.38 30.41
CA ASN A 439 17.59 -15.76 30.88
C ASN A 439 18.52 -14.53 30.98
N PRO A 440 18.61 -13.89 32.15
CA PRO A 440 19.52 -12.76 32.37
C PRO A 440 21.01 -13.14 32.34
N GLU A 441 21.38 -14.41 32.55
CA GLU A 441 22.79 -14.85 32.42
C GLU A 441 23.22 -14.96 30.96
N ALA A 442 22.37 -15.55 30.12
CA ALA A 442 22.60 -15.64 28.68
C ALA A 442 22.22 -14.35 27.92
N LYS A 443 21.58 -13.40 28.61
CA LYS A 443 21.00 -12.18 28.05
C LYS A 443 20.02 -12.46 26.91
N THR A 444 19.14 -13.45 27.09
CA THR A 444 18.14 -13.85 26.11
C THR A 444 16.72 -13.74 26.66
N VAL A 445 15.80 -13.28 25.80
CA VAL A 445 14.36 -13.24 26.05
C VAL A 445 13.67 -14.05 24.96
N THR A 446 12.85 -15.03 25.34
CA THR A 446 11.96 -15.71 24.40
C THR A 446 10.56 -15.16 24.55
N VAL A 447 9.97 -14.70 23.44
CA VAL A 447 8.57 -14.24 23.37
C VAL A 447 7.73 -15.22 22.56
N ARG A 448 6.43 -15.28 22.84
CA ARG A 448 5.42 -16.04 22.10
C ARG A 448 4.38 -15.06 21.52
N ASN A 449 4.02 -15.22 20.25
CA ASN A 449 2.84 -14.56 19.71
C ASN A 449 1.59 -15.36 20.08
N VAL A 450 0.74 -14.79 20.94
CA VAL A 450 -0.54 -15.38 21.37
C VAL A 450 -1.74 -14.78 20.63
N ALA A 451 -1.50 -13.91 19.66
CA ALA A 451 -2.53 -13.51 18.72
C ALA A 451 -2.85 -14.65 17.74
N ASP A 452 -4.02 -14.60 17.12
CA ASP A 452 -4.52 -15.56 16.14
C ASP A 452 -4.00 -15.32 14.71
N CYS A 453 -3.01 -14.43 14.57
CA CYS A 453 -2.50 -13.88 13.33
C CYS A 453 -0.96 -13.74 13.37
N GLU A 454 -0.33 -13.72 12.20
CA GLU A 454 1.08 -13.36 12.07
C GLU A 454 1.26 -11.84 12.11
N GLY A 455 2.20 -11.36 12.93
CA GLY A 455 2.44 -9.93 13.11
C GLY A 455 3.91 -9.57 13.18
N GLY A 456 4.22 -8.35 12.77
CA GLY A 456 5.53 -7.73 12.95
C GLY A 456 5.72 -7.26 14.39
N LEU A 457 6.98 -7.08 14.80
CA LEU A 457 7.35 -6.75 16.19
C LEU A 457 7.54 -5.24 16.42
N SER A 458 7.04 -4.41 15.49
CA SER A 458 7.20 -2.96 15.55
C SER A 458 6.48 -2.36 16.76
N GLY A 459 7.16 -1.45 17.46
CA GLY A 459 6.65 -0.81 18.67
C GLY A 459 6.69 -1.66 19.93
N GLN A 460 7.13 -2.92 19.87
CA GLN A 460 7.29 -3.80 21.03
C GLN A 460 8.61 -3.50 21.76
N VAL A 461 8.54 -3.39 23.09
CA VAL A 461 9.63 -2.93 23.95
C VAL A 461 9.86 -3.92 25.08
N ILE A 462 11.13 -4.22 25.36
CA ILE A 462 11.55 -4.90 26.60
C ILE A 462 12.31 -3.94 27.50
N LYS A 463 12.10 -4.06 28.80
CA LYS A 463 12.72 -3.21 29.82
C LYS A 463 13.13 -4.02 31.04
N SER A 464 14.34 -3.76 31.55
CA SER A 464 14.87 -4.38 32.78
C SER A 464 15.65 -3.33 33.57
N GLY A 465 15.26 -3.10 34.82
CA GLY A 465 15.81 -2.01 35.64
C GLY A 465 15.75 -0.64 34.92
N GLY A 466 16.92 -0.06 34.64
CA GLY A 466 17.06 1.23 33.94
C GLY A 466 17.27 1.12 32.42
N ALA A 467 17.41 -0.09 31.86
CA ALA A 467 17.66 -0.31 30.44
C ALA A 467 16.37 -0.69 29.70
N GLN A 468 16.27 -0.29 28.42
CA GLN A 468 15.18 -0.66 27.52
C GLN A 468 15.70 -0.88 26.09
N ALA A 469 15.00 -1.70 25.32
CA ALA A 469 15.27 -1.90 23.89
C ALA A 469 13.97 -2.16 23.11
N PHE A 470 13.90 -1.67 21.87
CA PHE A 470 12.86 -2.07 20.92
C PHE A 470 13.22 -3.44 20.35
N LEU A 471 12.25 -4.34 20.20
CA LEU A 471 12.52 -5.66 19.63
C LEU A 471 13.06 -5.58 18.20
N THR A 472 12.60 -4.59 17.43
CA THR A 472 13.08 -4.32 16.07
C THR A 472 14.55 -3.90 16.00
N ASP A 473 15.10 -3.32 17.06
CA ASP A 473 16.52 -2.92 17.10
C ASP A 473 17.44 -4.12 17.38
N LEU A 474 16.88 -5.18 17.95
CA LEU A 474 17.60 -6.41 18.32
C LEU A 474 17.49 -7.51 17.24
N LEU A 475 16.71 -7.27 16.19
CA LEU A 475 16.37 -8.25 15.16
C LEU A 475 16.63 -7.70 13.75
N PRO A 476 16.83 -8.57 12.75
CA PRO A 476 16.85 -8.15 11.36
C PRO A 476 15.57 -7.41 10.95
N PRO A 477 15.62 -6.48 9.97
CA PRO A 477 14.43 -5.84 9.44
C PRO A 477 13.43 -6.84 8.84
N GLY A 478 12.14 -6.61 9.04
CA GLY A 478 11.06 -7.42 8.47
C GLY A 478 10.79 -8.76 9.17
N VAL A 479 11.29 -8.97 10.39
CA VAL A 479 10.96 -10.16 11.18
C VAL A 479 9.50 -10.11 11.62
N THR A 480 8.75 -11.16 11.25
CA THR A 480 7.39 -11.44 11.69
C THR A 480 7.37 -12.67 12.60
N LEU A 481 6.31 -12.80 13.40
CA LEU A 481 6.08 -13.95 14.26
C LEU A 481 4.69 -14.53 14.01
N ALA A 482 4.64 -15.76 13.48
CA ALA A 482 3.38 -16.47 13.24
C ALA A 482 2.60 -16.72 14.54
N ALA A 483 1.29 -16.93 14.43
CA ALA A 483 0.45 -17.33 15.57
C ALA A 483 1.04 -18.57 16.27
N ASP A 484 1.06 -18.53 17.60
CA ASP A 484 1.63 -19.53 18.52
C ASP A 484 3.15 -19.77 18.42
N ALA A 485 3.84 -19.12 17.47
CA ALA A 485 5.27 -19.26 17.32
C ALA A 485 6.03 -18.51 18.44
N THR A 486 7.21 -19.01 18.77
CA THR A 486 8.13 -18.39 19.72
C THR A 486 9.37 -17.85 19.02
N LEU A 487 9.90 -16.74 19.51
CA LEU A 487 11.14 -16.12 19.04
C LEU A 487 12.07 -15.82 20.21
N THR A 488 13.29 -16.35 20.16
CA THR A 488 14.36 -16.01 21.12
C THR A 488 15.19 -14.85 20.60
N ILE A 489 15.32 -13.83 21.44
CA ILE A 489 15.94 -12.54 21.16
C ILE A 489 17.15 -12.40 22.08
N SER A 490 18.31 -12.09 21.51
CA SER A 490 19.51 -11.75 22.29
C SER A 490 19.55 -10.26 22.55
N TRP A 491 19.73 -9.86 23.81
CA TRP A 491 19.84 -8.46 24.23
C TRP A 491 21.21 -8.20 24.90
N PRO A 492 22.28 -7.93 24.13
CA PRO A 492 23.64 -7.83 24.67
C PRO A 492 23.81 -6.75 25.75
N ASP A 493 23.07 -5.65 25.63
CA ASP A 493 23.11 -4.49 26.53
C ASP A 493 22.22 -4.66 27.78
N TRP A 494 21.63 -5.84 27.99
CA TRP A 494 20.90 -6.14 29.22
C TRP A 494 21.83 -5.99 30.44
N PRO A 495 21.46 -5.20 31.47
CA PRO A 495 22.19 -5.09 32.73
C PRO A 495 22.49 -6.46 33.39
N ASP A 496 23.65 -6.59 34.02
CA ASP A 496 24.03 -7.81 34.74
C ASP A 496 23.26 -7.91 36.07
N ASN A 497 22.03 -8.43 36.02
CA ASN A 497 21.10 -8.53 37.16
C ASN A 497 20.58 -9.96 37.42
N ALA A 498 21.36 -10.98 37.04
CA ALA A 498 21.01 -12.38 37.27
C ALA A 498 20.76 -12.73 38.75
N ALA A 499 21.49 -12.08 39.67
CA ALA A 499 21.32 -12.25 41.13
C ALA A 499 20.02 -11.64 41.69
N GLY A 500 19.34 -10.77 40.92
CA GLY A 500 18.09 -10.14 41.33
C GLY A 500 17.70 -9.03 40.36
N GLY A 501 16.56 -9.20 39.70
CA GLY A 501 16.14 -8.30 38.61
C GLY A 501 14.71 -8.55 38.17
N ASP A 502 14.31 -7.81 37.13
CA ASP A 502 13.01 -7.93 36.49
C ASP A 502 13.10 -7.82 34.97
N LEU A 503 12.07 -8.27 34.27
CA LEU A 503 11.86 -8.00 32.86
C LEU A 503 10.40 -7.63 32.63
N THR A 504 10.19 -6.57 31.88
CA THR A 504 8.89 -6.11 31.42
C THR A 504 8.84 -6.16 29.90
N LEU A 505 7.72 -6.62 29.36
CA LEU A 505 7.35 -6.50 27.95
C LEU A 505 6.17 -5.54 27.83
N HIS A 506 6.24 -4.58 26.91
CA HIS A 506 5.15 -3.62 26.67
C HIS A 506 5.19 -3.03 25.26
N ASP A 507 4.04 -2.56 24.76
CA ASP A 507 3.99 -1.72 23.56
C ASP A 507 4.42 -0.25 23.82
N GLN A 508 4.72 0.52 22.76
CA GLN A 508 5.15 1.92 22.86
C GLN A 508 4.12 2.90 23.47
N VAL A 509 2.84 2.53 23.55
CA VAL A 509 1.72 3.45 23.79
C VAL A 509 0.82 3.00 24.96
N GLY A 510 1.18 1.93 25.67
CA GLY A 510 0.26 1.14 26.47
C GLY A 510 0.77 0.73 27.85
N ALA A 511 -0.06 -0.11 28.48
CA ALA A 511 0.23 -0.75 29.76
C ALA A 511 1.35 -1.80 29.60
N TYR A 512 1.84 -2.33 30.71
CA TYR A 512 2.70 -3.50 30.63
C TYR A 512 1.89 -4.67 30.07
N ASP A 513 2.42 -5.31 29.03
CA ASP A 513 1.84 -6.52 28.48
C ASP A 513 2.21 -7.69 29.40
N ASP A 514 3.49 -7.80 29.80
CA ASP A 514 3.97 -8.92 30.62
C ASP A 514 5.08 -8.51 31.59
N TYR A 515 5.27 -9.30 32.64
CA TYR A 515 6.23 -9.03 33.71
C TYR A 515 6.72 -10.29 34.41
N VAL A 516 8.02 -10.34 34.70
CA VAL A 516 8.63 -11.35 35.57
C VAL A 516 9.73 -10.76 36.44
N GLN A 517 9.88 -11.28 37.66
CA GLN A 517 10.86 -10.83 38.64
C GLN A 517 11.51 -12.00 39.38
N TRP A 518 12.81 -11.93 39.65
CA TRP A 518 13.59 -12.99 40.27
C TRP A 518 14.58 -12.44 41.32
N GLY A 519 15.02 -13.34 42.22
CA GLY A 519 16.09 -13.12 43.20
C GLY A 519 15.79 -12.16 44.35
N THR A 520 15.16 -11.01 44.08
CA THR A 520 14.86 -9.98 45.08
C THR A 520 13.50 -9.33 44.82
N PRO A 521 12.75 -8.92 45.87
CA PRO A 521 11.51 -8.16 45.73
C PRO A 521 11.78 -6.67 45.45
N GLY A 522 10.76 -5.91 45.03
CA GLY A 522 10.84 -4.45 44.90
C GLY A 522 11.61 -3.90 43.70
N ASN A 523 11.80 -4.67 42.63
CA ASN A 523 12.40 -4.17 41.39
C ASN A 523 11.54 -3.09 40.72
N VAL A 524 12.17 -2.25 39.88
CA VAL A 524 11.59 -0.99 39.38
C VAL A 524 10.25 -1.18 38.67
N GLY A 525 10.06 -2.28 37.92
CA GLY A 525 8.81 -2.58 37.23
C GLY A 525 7.66 -3.07 38.12
N GLN A 526 7.95 -3.54 39.34
CA GLN A 526 6.97 -4.22 40.20
C GLN A 526 5.74 -3.36 40.52
N VAL A 527 5.92 -2.04 40.71
CA VAL A 527 4.82 -1.13 41.05
C VAL A 527 3.79 -1.06 39.93
N LEU A 528 4.25 -0.93 38.68
CA LEU A 528 3.37 -0.85 37.51
C LEU A 528 2.78 -2.22 37.18
N ALA A 529 3.56 -3.30 37.28
CA ALA A 529 3.08 -4.66 37.10
C ALA A 529 1.91 -4.97 38.04
N ASN A 530 1.98 -4.55 39.31
CA ASN A 530 0.86 -4.68 40.25
C ASN A 530 -0.36 -3.82 39.88
N ILE A 531 -0.15 -2.57 39.41
CA ILE A 531 -1.26 -1.72 38.95
C ILE A 531 -2.01 -2.35 37.78
N TYR A 532 -1.31 -3.07 36.91
CA TYR A 532 -1.87 -3.79 35.77
C TYR A 532 -2.30 -5.23 36.10
N ASN A 533 -2.28 -5.63 37.38
CA ASN A 533 -2.62 -6.99 37.85
C ASN A 533 -1.76 -8.12 37.25
N LEU A 534 -0.53 -7.82 36.81
CA LEU A 534 0.39 -8.80 36.23
C LEU A 534 1.22 -9.54 37.30
N TRP A 535 1.43 -8.93 38.46
CA TRP A 535 2.35 -9.47 39.47
C TRP A 535 1.95 -9.08 40.89
N THR A 536 2.09 -10.03 41.81
CA THR A 536 1.84 -9.80 43.23
C THR A 536 3.03 -9.05 43.86
N PRO A 537 2.81 -7.95 44.62
CA PRO A 537 3.90 -7.24 45.28
C PRO A 537 4.71 -8.12 46.22
N ASN A 538 6.03 -7.88 46.27
CA ASN A 538 7.00 -8.60 47.10
C ASN A 538 7.20 -10.09 46.79
N THR A 539 6.61 -10.63 45.73
CA THR A 539 6.92 -11.99 45.24
C THR A 539 7.98 -11.96 44.16
N TYR A 540 8.78 -13.02 44.07
CA TYR A 540 9.85 -13.18 43.07
C TYR A 540 10.20 -14.66 42.92
N LEU A 541 10.78 -15.02 41.78
CA LEU A 541 11.27 -16.37 41.53
C LEU A 541 12.53 -16.67 42.35
N VAL A 542 12.52 -17.83 42.99
CA VAL A 542 13.62 -18.35 43.81
C VAL A 542 14.28 -19.49 43.06
N GLY A 543 15.48 -19.24 42.54
CA GLY A 543 16.25 -20.19 41.75
C GLY A 543 17.22 -19.46 40.82
N LEU A 544 17.79 -20.22 39.89
CA LEU A 544 18.67 -19.77 38.82
C LEU A 544 17.91 -19.71 37.49
N PRO A 545 18.32 -18.85 36.55
CA PRO A 545 17.78 -18.86 35.19
C PRO A 545 18.21 -20.12 34.40
N PRO A 546 17.57 -20.44 33.25
CA PRO A 546 16.46 -19.73 32.64
C PRO A 546 15.16 -19.83 33.46
N TYR A 547 14.42 -18.73 33.52
CA TYR A 547 13.07 -18.68 34.07
C TYR A 547 12.08 -18.98 32.96
N THR A 548 11.22 -19.97 33.13
CA THR A 548 10.30 -20.43 32.08
C THR A 548 8.86 -20.18 32.51
N TYR A 549 8.03 -19.67 31.60
CA TYR A 549 6.61 -19.50 31.84
C TYR A 549 5.89 -20.84 31.66
N GLU A 550 5.11 -21.25 32.66
CA GLU A 550 4.40 -22.54 32.75
C GLU A 550 2.87 -22.38 32.79
N GLY A 551 2.36 -21.14 32.83
CA GLY A 551 0.93 -20.87 32.82
C GLY A 551 0.28 -21.08 31.46
N ASP A 552 -1.05 -20.98 31.41
CA ASP A 552 -1.80 -20.90 30.16
C ASP A 552 -1.81 -19.46 29.61
N PRO A 553 -1.06 -19.18 28.52
CA PRO A 553 -0.99 -17.83 27.97
C PRO A 553 -2.28 -17.42 27.22
N TYR A 554 -3.22 -18.34 27.00
CA TYR A 554 -4.52 -18.11 26.35
C TYR A 554 -5.70 -18.03 27.33
N ALA A 555 -5.46 -18.20 28.63
CA ALA A 555 -6.49 -18.01 29.65
C ALA A 555 -7.05 -16.56 29.61
N ASN A 556 -8.27 -16.36 30.11
CA ASN A 556 -8.91 -15.03 30.16
C ASN A 556 -9.43 -14.70 31.58
N PRO A 557 -8.72 -13.84 32.34
CA PRO A 557 -7.44 -13.23 32.00
C PRO A 557 -6.31 -14.26 31.93
N ALA A 558 -5.23 -13.94 31.23
CA ALA A 558 -4.06 -14.81 31.12
C ALA A 558 -3.51 -15.12 32.50
N GLU A 559 -3.00 -16.33 32.70
CA GLU A 559 -2.42 -16.72 33.97
C GLU A 559 -1.11 -15.95 34.21
N GLN A 560 -1.05 -15.16 35.28
CA GLN A 560 0.02 -14.20 35.54
C GLN A 560 0.40 -14.21 37.02
N GLY A 561 1.65 -13.90 37.32
CA GLY A 561 2.20 -13.96 38.68
C GLY A 561 3.29 -15.02 38.84
N VAL A 562 3.94 -14.99 40.00
CA VAL A 562 5.13 -15.82 40.31
C VAL A 562 4.83 -17.32 40.22
N GLU A 563 3.59 -17.72 40.49
CA GLU A 563 3.16 -19.12 40.52
C GLU A 563 3.12 -19.78 39.13
N TYR A 564 3.09 -19.01 38.05
CA TYR A 564 3.08 -19.49 36.67
C TYR A 564 4.45 -19.48 36.01
N TRP A 565 5.50 -19.34 36.82
CA TRP A 565 6.87 -19.33 36.36
C TRP A 565 7.70 -20.36 37.13
N SER A 566 8.56 -21.06 36.40
CA SER A 566 9.54 -22.00 36.95
C SER A 566 10.94 -21.37 36.91
N ALA A 567 11.79 -21.82 37.83
CA ALA A 567 13.21 -21.50 37.88
C ALA A 567 13.99 -22.80 38.07
N VAL A 568 15.25 -22.82 37.64
CA VAL A 568 16.16 -23.92 37.97
C VAL A 568 16.44 -23.84 39.48
N PRO A 569 16.21 -24.89 40.28
CA PRO A 569 16.51 -24.84 41.71
C PRO A 569 18.00 -24.51 41.95
N PHE A 570 18.32 -23.80 43.03
CA PHE A 570 19.71 -23.64 43.43
C PHE A 570 20.36 -25.02 43.65
N PRO A 571 21.67 -25.18 43.38
CA PRO A 571 22.38 -26.39 43.75
C PRO A 571 22.28 -26.64 45.25
N CYS A 572 22.34 -27.90 45.66
CA CYS A 572 22.33 -28.27 47.08
C CYS A 572 23.58 -27.68 47.75
N ALA A 573 23.39 -27.04 48.91
CA ALA A 573 24.47 -26.61 49.77
C ALA A 573 24.08 -26.74 51.24
N ILE A 574 25.02 -27.14 52.09
CA ILE A 574 24.85 -27.10 53.54
C ILE A 574 25.25 -25.70 54.00
N LEU A 575 24.28 -24.92 54.45
CA LEU A 575 24.45 -23.50 54.78
C LEU A 575 25.02 -23.30 56.18
N ASP A 576 24.56 -24.10 57.14
CA ASP A 576 24.92 -23.94 58.54
C ASP A 576 24.79 -25.26 59.31
N MET A 577 25.52 -25.37 60.42
CA MET A 577 25.41 -26.46 61.38
C MET A 577 25.39 -25.87 62.80
N THR A 578 24.39 -26.26 63.59
CA THR A 578 24.33 -25.92 65.01
C THR A 578 24.54 -27.16 65.87
N VAL A 579 25.23 -26.97 66.99
CA VAL A 579 25.57 -28.03 67.96
C VAL A 579 24.58 -27.98 69.11
N GLY A 580 23.85 -29.08 69.30
CA GLY A 580 22.87 -29.27 70.36
C GLY A 580 23.44 -29.92 71.61
N ALA A 581 22.62 -30.69 72.34
CA ALA A 581 23.03 -31.32 73.58
C ALA A 581 24.12 -32.39 73.36
N THR A 582 25.11 -32.38 74.25
CA THR A 582 26.17 -33.39 74.36
C THR A 582 25.88 -34.28 75.56
N SER A 583 25.87 -35.61 75.39
CA SER A 583 25.74 -36.53 76.53
C SER A 583 27.05 -36.62 77.32
N GLU A 584 26.96 -37.11 78.56
CA GLU A 584 28.16 -37.65 79.23
C GLU A 584 28.73 -38.83 78.43
N CYS A 585 30.00 -39.12 78.64
CA CYS A 585 30.64 -40.28 78.02
C CYS A 585 30.01 -41.58 78.54
N ASN A 586 29.64 -42.47 77.60
CA ASN A 586 29.15 -43.80 77.89
C ASN A 586 30.34 -44.76 78.08
N PRO A 587 30.51 -45.33 79.28
CA PRO A 587 31.62 -46.26 79.56
C PRO A 587 31.53 -47.56 78.75
N LEU A 588 30.35 -47.91 78.23
CA LEU A 588 30.16 -48.99 77.28
C LEU A 588 30.52 -48.46 75.87
N GLY A 589 31.81 -48.54 75.53
CA GLY A 589 32.33 -48.23 74.20
C GLY A 589 33.12 -46.92 74.07
N ASN A 590 33.32 -46.18 75.17
CA ASN A 590 34.02 -44.88 75.19
C ASN A 590 33.48 -43.88 74.14
N VAL A 591 32.15 -43.77 74.05
CA VAL A 591 31.45 -42.91 73.08
C VAL A 591 30.49 -41.96 73.79
N PHE A 592 30.16 -40.85 73.14
CA PHE A 592 29.11 -39.93 73.57
C PHE A 592 28.13 -39.66 72.42
N THR A 593 26.92 -39.23 72.74
CA THR A 593 25.97 -38.77 71.73
C THR A 593 26.01 -37.26 71.58
N GLN A 594 26.04 -36.77 70.35
CA GLN A 594 25.97 -35.35 70.00
C GLN A 594 24.76 -35.08 69.12
N GLU A 595 23.91 -34.15 69.53
CA GLU A 595 22.86 -33.60 68.67
C GLU A 595 23.45 -32.55 67.72
N LEU A 596 23.14 -32.67 66.43
CA LEU A 596 23.53 -31.74 65.38
C LEU A 596 22.29 -31.33 64.59
N GLU A 597 22.24 -30.09 64.15
CA GLU A 597 21.19 -29.60 63.27
C GLU A 597 21.80 -28.88 62.05
N PHE A 598 21.49 -29.34 60.84
CA PHE A 598 22.02 -28.82 59.58
C PHE A 598 20.96 -28.04 58.80
N ALA A 599 21.29 -26.84 58.33
CA ALA A 599 20.44 -26.08 57.42
C ALA A 599 20.91 -26.28 55.97
N PHE A 600 20.00 -26.63 55.08
CA PHE A 600 20.28 -26.85 53.65
C PHE A 600 19.68 -25.75 52.77
N GLN A 601 20.39 -25.38 51.71
CA GLN A 601 19.84 -24.82 50.48
C GLN A 601 19.51 -25.97 49.54
N SER A 602 18.28 -26.02 49.01
CA SER A 602 17.78 -27.10 48.15
C SER A 602 18.11 -28.51 48.69
N PRO A 603 17.53 -28.91 49.85
CA PRO A 603 17.84 -30.18 50.49
C PRO A 603 17.56 -31.38 49.57
N PRO A 604 18.28 -32.50 49.76
CA PRO A 604 17.99 -33.74 49.03
C PRO A 604 16.58 -34.26 49.36
N PRO A 605 15.99 -35.13 48.53
CA PRO A 605 14.73 -35.79 48.85
C PRO A 605 14.77 -36.57 50.17
N ALA A 606 13.64 -36.60 50.89
CA ALA A 606 13.50 -37.43 52.08
C ALA A 606 13.76 -38.92 51.74
N GLY A 607 14.59 -39.58 52.55
CA GLY A 607 15.07 -40.95 52.30
C GLY A 607 16.48 -41.05 51.72
N ASP A 608 17.07 -39.95 51.26
CA ASP A 608 18.46 -39.93 50.80
C ASP A 608 19.45 -40.12 51.95
N VAL A 609 20.64 -40.64 51.62
CA VAL A 609 21.69 -40.92 52.61
C VAL A 609 22.69 -39.77 52.66
N ILE A 610 22.89 -39.24 53.87
CA ILE A 610 23.91 -38.23 54.19
C ILE A 610 24.99 -38.92 55.03
N LEU A 611 26.24 -38.79 54.60
CA LEU A 611 27.39 -39.23 55.35
C LEU A 611 27.76 -38.11 56.33
N VAL A 612 27.58 -38.34 57.63
CA VAL A 612 28.00 -37.41 58.70
C VAL A 612 29.12 -38.08 59.49
N GLN A 613 30.34 -37.54 59.40
CA GLN A 613 31.53 -38.06 60.09
C GLN A 613 31.64 -39.61 59.97
N ASP A 614 31.66 -40.08 58.72
CA ASP A 614 31.70 -41.50 58.31
C ASP A 614 30.48 -42.37 58.65
N SER A 615 29.46 -41.83 59.31
CA SER A 615 28.20 -42.54 59.55
C SER A 615 27.17 -42.22 58.48
N MET A 616 26.56 -43.26 57.91
CA MET A 616 25.46 -43.11 56.96
C MET A 616 24.14 -42.89 57.71
N VAL A 617 23.55 -41.70 57.55
CA VAL A 617 22.28 -41.34 58.18
C VAL A 617 21.26 -40.99 57.10
N VAL A 618 20.02 -41.39 57.30
CA VAL A 618 18.92 -41.11 56.36
C VAL A 618 18.33 -39.73 56.64
N TYR A 619 18.20 -38.92 55.60
CA TYR A 619 17.54 -37.62 55.67
C TYR A 619 16.03 -37.79 55.80
N ASP A 620 15.42 -37.14 56.79
CA ASP A 620 14.00 -37.29 57.11
C ASP A 620 13.09 -36.29 56.36
N GLY A 621 13.68 -35.37 55.60
CA GLY A 621 12.96 -34.31 54.88
C GLY A 621 12.77 -33.01 55.65
N ALA A 622 13.22 -32.92 56.91
CA ALA A 622 13.15 -31.70 57.70
C ALA A 622 14.30 -30.75 57.36
N ASN A 623 14.03 -29.45 57.27
CA ASN A 623 15.05 -28.42 57.10
C ASN A 623 14.72 -27.23 58.02
N PRO A 624 15.50 -26.97 59.09
CA PRO A 624 16.75 -27.65 59.45
C PRO A 624 16.59 -29.14 59.78
N TRP A 625 17.64 -29.92 59.51
CA TRP A 625 17.71 -31.37 59.69
C TRP A 625 18.39 -31.72 61.01
N SER A 626 17.70 -32.37 61.92
CA SER A 626 18.28 -32.81 63.20
C SER A 626 18.78 -34.25 63.11
N VAL A 627 20.00 -34.49 63.61
CA VAL A 627 20.61 -35.83 63.69
C VAL A 627 21.36 -36.00 65.01
N VAL A 628 21.29 -37.20 65.58
CA VAL A 628 22.08 -37.58 66.76
C VAL A 628 23.20 -38.51 66.33
N MET A 629 24.43 -38.08 66.56
CA MET A 629 25.64 -38.83 66.23
C MET A 629 26.17 -39.54 67.46
N THR A 630 26.71 -40.74 67.31
CA THR A 630 27.49 -41.41 68.36
C THR A 630 28.96 -41.30 67.98
N LEU A 631 29.74 -40.55 68.76
CA LEU A 631 31.12 -40.16 68.46
C LEU A 631 32.07 -40.64 69.57
N PRO A 632 33.36 -40.90 69.28
CA PRO A 632 34.35 -41.28 70.30
C PRO A 632 34.62 -40.17 71.32
N ALA A 633 34.68 -40.52 72.60
CA ALA A 633 35.02 -39.58 73.68
C ALA A 633 36.54 -39.49 73.90
N THR A 634 37.19 -38.52 73.27
CA THR A 634 38.66 -38.37 73.26
C THR A 634 39.17 -37.20 74.12
N GLY A 635 38.28 -36.31 74.58
CA GLY A 635 38.65 -35.03 75.20
C GLY A 635 39.16 -33.97 74.21
N GLU A 636 39.15 -34.24 72.91
CA GLU A 636 39.61 -33.31 71.86
C GLU A 636 38.42 -32.74 71.06
N ALA A 637 38.68 -31.66 70.33
CA ALA A 637 37.70 -31.10 69.40
C ALA A 637 37.53 -31.99 68.16
N VAL A 638 36.32 -32.09 67.65
CA VAL A 638 35.94 -32.97 66.55
C VAL A 638 35.48 -32.15 65.35
N ASP A 639 36.05 -32.45 64.17
CA ASP A 639 35.60 -31.89 62.90
C ASP A 639 34.41 -32.68 62.37
N ILE A 640 33.31 -31.97 62.08
CA ILE A 640 32.11 -32.57 61.50
C ILE A 640 32.09 -32.30 60.00
N THR A 641 32.13 -33.36 59.20
CA THR A 641 31.88 -33.27 57.75
C THR A 641 30.57 -33.96 57.42
N ALA A 642 29.67 -33.24 56.73
CA ALA A 642 28.43 -33.77 56.19
C ALA A 642 28.49 -33.75 54.65
N THR A 643 28.15 -34.87 54.02
CA THR A 643 28.16 -35.03 52.55
C THR A 643 26.94 -35.80 52.09
N VAL A 644 26.17 -35.25 51.15
CA VAL A 644 25.07 -35.98 50.52
C VAL A 644 25.65 -37.01 49.55
N MET A 645 25.39 -38.31 49.77
CA MET A 645 26.05 -39.40 49.02
C MET A 645 25.73 -39.40 47.51
N GLY A 646 24.58 -38.83 47.11
CA GLY A 646 24.18 -38.67 45.72
C GLY A 646 24.62 -37.34 45.08
N ASP A 647 25.07 -36.38 45.89
CA ASP A 647 25.51 -35.05 45.46
C ASP A 647 26.74 -34.61 46.26
N PRO A 648 27.95 -35.04 45.85
CA PRO A 648 29.17 -34.73 46.60
C PRO A 648 29.52 -33.24 46.60
N ALA A 649 28.92 -32.43 45.71
CA ALA A 649 29.06 -30.97 45.77
C ALA A 649 28.32 -30.38 46.99
N CYS A 650 27.29 -31.06 47.49
CA CYS A 650 26.60 -30.73 48.73
C CYS A 650 27.36 -31.28 49.95
N THR A 651 28.52 -30.68 50.21
CA THR A 651 29.41 -31.02 51.33
C THR A 651 29.76 -29.77 52.14
N ALA A 652 29.76 -29.88 53.46
CA ALA A 652 30.34 -28.88 54.34
C ALA A 652 31.14 -29.54 55.47
N THR A 653 32.22 -28.88 55.87
CA THR A 653 33.08 -29.28 56.99
C THR A 653 33.11 -28.15 58.01
N TYR A 654 32.75 -28.47 59.23
CA TYR A 654 32.75 -27.59 60.40
C TYR A 654 33.89 -28.03 61.32
N VAL A 655 34.86 -27.14 61.51
CA VAL A 655 36.13 -27.48 62.17
C VAL A 655 36.05 -27.15 63.65
N ALA A 656 36.34 -28.12 64.50
CA ALA A 656 36.41 -27.98 65.96
C ALA A 656 35.16 -27.38 66.65
N GLU A 657 33.96 -27.54 66.06
CA GLU A 657 32.71 -27.04 66.63
C GLU A 657 32.13 -27.95 67.72
N VAL A 658 32.49 -29.24 67.71
CA VAL A 658 32.06 -30.22 68.73
C VAL A 658 33.25 -30.51 69.65
N MET A 659 33.05 -30.33 70.96
CA MET A 659 34.04 -30.73 71.97
C MET A 659 33.68 -32.08 72.56
N ALA A 660 34.52 -33.10 72.33
CA ALA A 660 34.31 -34.41 72.94
C ALA A 660 34.58 -34.32 74.46
N PRO A 661 33.74 -34.94 75.31
CA PRO A 661 34.06 -35.12 76.72
C PRO A 661 35.35 -35.94 76.87
N GLU A 662 36.05 -35.78 77.99
CA GLU A 662 37.18 -36.65 78.34
C GLU A 662 36.72 -38.12 78.35
N GLY A 663 37.58 -39.02 77.88
CA GLY A 663 37.31 -40.46 77.88
C GLY A 663 36.95 -40.94 79.29
N CYS A 664 35.83 -41.63 79.41
CA CYS A 664 35.31 -42.10 80.71
C CYS A 664 35.91 -43.42 81.17
N GLY A 665 36.87 -43.96 80.40
CA GLY A 665 37.49 -45.26 80.66
C GLY A 665 36.54 -46.42 80.35
N CYS A 666 37.07 -47.62 80.47
CA CYS A 666 36.44 -48.85 80.02
C CYS A 666 36.34 -49.79 81.22
N PRO A 667 35.22 -49.80 81.96
CA PRO A 667 35.11 -50.57 83.21
C PRO A 667 35.40 -52.06 83.03
N THR A 668 35.19 -52.57 81.82
CA THR A 668 35.40 -53.97 81.42
C THR A 668 36.85 -54.30 81.04
N ASP A 669 37.74 -53.33 80.89
CA ASP A 669 39.20 -53.53 80.80
C ASP A 669 39.80 -53.65 82.20
N LEU A 670 39.60 -54.83 82.79
CA LEU A 670 39.98 -55.14 84.16
C LEU A 670 41.50 -55.14 84.38
N ASN A 671 42.30 -55.34 83.33
CA ASN A 671 43.77 -55.28 83.41
C ASN A 671 44.36 -53.91 83.06
N ASN A 672 43.51 -52.98 82.60
CA ASN A 672 43.87 -51.63 82.18
C ASN A 672 44.90 -51.61 81.04
N GLY A 673 44.77 -52.58 80.13
CA GLY A 673 45.66 -52.85 78.99
C GLY A 673 45.29 -52.11 77.72
N GLY A 674 44.18 -51.36 77.73
CA GLY A 674 43.68 -50.55 76.62
C GLY A 674 42.79 -51.32 75.64
N PHE A 675 42.45 -52.57 75.91
CA PHE A 675 41.54 -53.40 75.11
C PHE A 675 40.78 -54.35 76.02
N VAL A 676 39.49 -54.59 75.73
CA VAL A 676 38.73 -55.65 76.41
C VAL A 676 38.97 -56.97 75.67
N ASP A 677 39.86 -57.82 76.19
CA ASP A 677 40.24 -59.06 75.53
C ASP A 677 40.09 -60.30 76.43
N VAL A 678 40.67 -61.43 76.00
CA VAL A 678 40.62 -62.69 76.76
C VAL A 678 41.23 -62.52 78.15
N THR A 679 42.21 -61.62 78.32
CA THR A 679 42.86 -61.32 79.59
C THR A 679 41.86 -60.75 80.58
N ASP A 680 41.01 -59.82 80.13
CA ASP A 680 39.94 -59.24 80.94
C ASP A 680 38.83 -60.24 81.20
N LEU A 681 38.51 -61.10 80.23
CA LEU A 681 37.54 -62.18 80.45
C LEU A 681 38.03 -63.16 81.53
N LEU A 682 39.33 -63.45 81.56
CA LEU A 682 39.92 -64.30 82.59
C LEU A 682 39.88 -63.61 83.97
N LEU A 683 40.09 -62.31 84.04
CA LEU A 683 39.92 -61.53 85.27
C LEU A 683 38.46 -61.48 85.72
N PHE A 684 37.52 -61.30 84.79
CA PHE A 684 36.09 -61.37 85.06
C PHE A 684 35.71 -62.73 85.67
N LEU A 685 36.19 -63.83 85.09
CA LEU A 685 35.93 -65.18 85.59
C LEU A 685 36.53 -65.44 86.98
N THR A 686 37.58 -64.71 87.39
CA THR A 686 38.09 -64.80 88.77
C THR A 686 37.17 -64.15 89.80
N ASP A 687 36.40 -63.15 89.39
CA ASP A 687 35.41 -62.47 90.23
C ASP A 687 34.01 -63.10 90.13
N TYR A 688 33.79 -64.05 89.21
CA TYR A 688 32.47 -64.65 88.98
C TYR A 688 31.92 -65.36 90.24
N GLY A 689 30.74 -64.91 90.70
CA GLY A 689 30.12 -65.35 91.96
C GLY A 689 30.56 -64.58 93.20
N CYS A 690 31.35 -63.52 93.06
CA CYS A 690 31.63 -62.55 94.12
C CYS A 690 30.34 -61.81 94.55
N MET A 691 30.21 -61.50 95.85
CA MET A 691 28.98 -60.96 96.46
C MET A 691 29.17 -59.63 97.23
N SER A 692 30.37 -59.02 97.18
CA SER A 692 30.62 -57.68 97.73
C SER A 692 32.01 -57.16 97.35
N GLY A 693 32.13 -55.91 96.92
CA GLY A 693 33.42 -55.24 96.66
C GLY A 693 34.18 -55.81 95.45
N CYS A 694 33.44 -56.30 94.47
CA CYS A 694 33.96 -56.98 93.29
C CYS A 694 34.35 -55.96 92.21
N THR A 695 35.45 -56.19 91.51
CA THR A 695 35.90 -55.30 90.43
C THR A 695 35.13 -55.52 89.13
N ALA A 696 34.56 -56.70 88.94
CA ALA A 696 33.80 -57.09 87.75
C ALA A 696 32.26 -56.96 87.89
N ASP A 697 31.78 -56.20 88.88
CA ASP A 697 30.35 -55.87 89.04
C ASP A 697 30.05 -54.61 88.23
N PHE A 698 29.54 -54.80 87.01
CA PHE A 698 29.36 -53.71 86.05
C PHE A 698 27.96 -53.10 86.11
N ASN A 699 26.99 -53.80 86.69
CA ASN A 699 25.63 -53.29 86.88
C ASN A 699 25.41 -52.64 88.26
N GLY A 700 26.37 -52.78 89.19
CA GLY A 700 26.36 -52.19 90.52
C GLY A 700 25.38 -52.85 91.49
N ASP A 701 25.03 -54.13 91.27
CA ASP A 701 24.12 -54.90 92.11
C ASP A 701 24.82 -55.68 93.25
N ASP A 702 26.12 -55.46 93.42
CA ASP A 702 27.06 -56.09 94.35
C ASP A 702 27.35 -57.58 94.05
N ILE A 703 26.82 -58.16 92.96
CA ILE A 703 26.95 -59.59 92.65
C ILE A 703 27.41 -59.82 91.21
N VAL A 704 28.65 -60.30 91.03
CA VAL A 704 29.16 -60.65 89.69
C VAL A 704 28.51 -61.93 89.18
N ASN A 705 27.65 -61.80 88.17
CA ASN A 705 26.90 -62.92 87.62
C ASN A 705 26.79 -62.86 86.08
N VAL A 706 25.84 -63.61 85.51
CA VAL A 706 25.62 -63.64 84.05
C VAL A 706 25.26 -62.26 83.50
N ASN A 707 24.59 -61.41 84.27
CA ASN A 707 24.25 -60.06 83.84
C ASN A 707 25.51 -59.21 83.60
N ASP A 708 26.49 -59.28 84.48
CA ASP A 708 27.78 -58.61 84.29
C ASP A 708 28.58 -59.21 83.14
N LEU A 709 28.49 -60.54 82.95
CA LEU A 709 29.10 -61.18 81.78
C LEU A 709 28.48 -60.68 80.47
N LEU A 710 27.17 -60.44 80.45
CA LEU A 710 26.52 -59.88 79.26
C LEU A 710 26.99 -58.45 78.99
N ILE A 711 27.17 -57.63 80.03
CA ILE A 711 27.74 -56.28 79.92
C ILE A 711 29.20 -56.32 79.45
N PHE A 712 29.99 -57.26 79.98
CA PHE A 712 31.35 -57.50 79.51
C PHE A 712 31.39 -57.82 78.01
N LEU A 713 30.55 -58.77 77.59
CA LEU A 713 30.49 -59.22 76.20
C LEU A 713 30.00 -58.14 75.22
N THR A 714 29.27 -57.11 75.67
CA THR A 714 28.93 -55.99 74.78
C THR A 714 30.12 -55.14 74.38
N SER A 715 31.21 -55.20 75.15
CA SER A 715 32.45 -54.45 74.90
C SER A 715 33.63 -55.34 74.51
N TYR A 716 33.40 -56.65 74.36
CA TYR A 716 34.48 -57.61 74.09
C TYR A 716 35.05 -57.41 72.68
N GLY A 717 36.35 -57.09 72.61
CA GLY A 717 37.06 -56.72 71.39
C GLY A 717 37.16 -55.21 71.14
N ASP A 718 36.56 -54.37 71.99
CA ASP A 718 36.66 -52.92 71.89
C ASP A 718 38.01 -52.41 72.41
N SER A 719 38.49 -51.31 71.83
CA SER A 719 39.65 -50.56 72.34
C SER A 719 39.20 -49.52 73.37
N CYS A 720 39.91 -49.44 74.49
CA CYS A 720 39.59 -48.62 75.65
C CYS A 720 40.49 -47.37 75.77
N ASN A 721 41.05 -46.90 74.65
CA ASN A 721 41.92 -45.71 74.60
C ASN A 721 41.15 -44.40 74.73
#